data_AF-A0A9W5XHY5-F1
#
_entry.id   AF-A0A9W5XHY5-F1
#
_cell.length_a   1.000
_cell.length_b   1.000
_cell.length_c   1.000
_cell.angle_alpha   90.00
_cell.angle_beta   90.00
_cell.angle_gamma   90.00
#
_symmetry.space_group_name_H-M   'P 1'
#
loop_
_entity.id
_entity.type
_entity.pdbx_description
1 polymer ?
#
loop_
_entity_poly.entity_id
_entity_poly.type
_entity_poly.pdbx_seq_one_letter_code
_entity_poly.pdbx_strand_id
1 'polypeptide(L)'
;MSQDGWNTLLVLGGIRSGKSEFAESLVADAPTVRYLATAADPGDDPEWAARLAAHRARRPETWSTEETATDPRRLADVISNARPEETLLVDDLGGWVTVLLDPAHQPADDTATVDELAAAVRSCAARLVLVSPEVGLSLVPTTPLGRAFTDALGAVNRAVADACDTVVLVVAGQPCWLKPAVGQPAVGHPTQADSATATPAPIAATVSAQNGPTAATVPAQAGPTGQSPVGPDGPPLPGSPPVTTPQVPAETNSDVGGTGWTAPTMALPAAATGLVIQPGMELPMPDEYTGPQAVERLAGLDVPGTGLGALEQVISFAAATQGTPTPTPWRSVRVLVVHGDHAGGVAAGTVTGESDRRAEQARAGQGVLARLAAESGASLQVVDAPAAAPIEHGPALDPEQVDSALRYGWRLAEEAADAGVQLLVLAACGAGAEATAAAVLAATAGAEPPAVLARVVTSGGEIDDVAWMARCAAVRDALHRTRRSSRDAANVLAELGGGDIAVATGILLGATARRLPVLLDGPVGVASALISRDLAGQARHWCLLADDGGHPAVRLAADVLGLDPLTQLRLDLGEGANALTLLPLLRSALALSAALPTRPEGDDSEGGEVDPVEEAEPDFHEPEPEGPGPTTTTPAAEPAETSAARAG
;
A
#
# COMPACT_ATOMS: atom_id res chain seq x y z
N MET A 1 38.34 -28.62 16.59
CA MET A 1 38.03 -28.02 15.28
C MET A 1 37.14 -29.00 14.54
N SER A 2 35.92 -28.60 14.17
CA SER A 2 34.99 -29.47 13.44
C SER A 2 35.59 -29.86 12.09
N GLN A 3 35.20 -31.02 11.55
CA GLN A 3 35.64 -31.45 10.21
C GLN A 3 35.17 -30.50 9.10
N ASP A 4 34.20 -29.63 9.40
CA ASP A 4 33.50 -28.75 8.45
C ASP A 4 34.06 -27.31 8.42
N GLY A 5 35.05 -26.99 9.25
CA GLY A 5 35.74 -25.68 9.23
C GLY A 5 35.04 -24.53 9.95
N TRP A 6 33.93 -24.79 10.66
CA TRP A 6 33.19 -23.81 11.45
C TRP A 6 32.89 -24.33 12.87
N ASN A 7 32.85 -23.43 13.85
CA ASN A 7 32.36 -23.75 15.20
C ASN A 7 30.93 -23.27 15.37
N THR A 8 30.55 -22.17 14.74
CA THR A 8 29.20 -21.57 14.80
C THR A 8 28.58 -21.41 13.41
N LEU A 9 27.34 -21.86 13.25
CA LEU A 9 26.61 -21.79 11.99
C LEU A 9 25.16 -21.31 12.20
N LEU A 10 24.75 -20.31 11.43
CA LEU A 10 23.36 -19.84 11.38
C LEU A 10 22.66 -20.37 10.12
N VAL A 11 21.54 -21.08 10.32
CA VAL A 11 20.63 -21.57 9.28
C VAL A 11 19.39 -20.67 9.22
N LEU A 12 19.30 -19.89 8.14
CA LEU A 12 18.16 -19.06 7.80
C LEU A 12 17.23 -19.79 6.84
N GLY A 13 15.94 -19.45 6.86
CA GLY A 13 15.01 -19.95 5.84
C GLY A 13 13.56 -19.56 6.06
N GLY A 14 12.79 -19.57 4.97
CA GLY A 14 11.35 -19.33 5.01
C GLY A 14 10.54 -20.46 5.65
N ILE A 15 9.23 -20.23 5.78
CA ILE A 15 8.28 -21.25 6.24
C ILE A 15 8.33 -22.45 5.29
N ARG A 16 8.48 -23.66 5.85
CA ARG A 16 8.60 -24.93 5.10
C ARG A 16 9.74 -24.96 4.08
N SER A 17 10.81 -24.18 4.28
CA SER A 17 11.96 -24.22 3.39
C SER A 17 12.87 -25.44 3.59
N GLY A 18 12.67 -26.23 4.64
CA GLY A 18 13.55 -27.35 5.03
C GLY A 18 14.68 -26.95 5.99
N LYS A 19 14.67 -25.73 6.55
CA LYS A 19 15.75 -25.22 7.43
C LYS A 19 16.06 -26.11 8.64
N SER A 20 15.04 -26.59 9.35
CA SER A 20 15.21 -27.45 10.52
C SER A 20 15.76 -28.83 10.14
N GLU A 21 15.29 -29.42 9.04
CA GLU A 21 15.80 -30.72 8.55
C GLU A 21 17.26 -30.62 8.12
N PHE A 22 17.61 -29.52 7.45
CA PHE A 22 19.00 -29.22 7.11
C PHE A 22 19.87 -29.04 8.36
N ALA A 23 19.41 -28.28 9.37
CA ALA A 23 20.13 -28.08 10.62
C ALA A 23 20.34 -29.38 11.41
N GLU A 24 19.29 -30.22 11.51
CA GLU A 24 19.36 -31.55 12.13
C GLU A 24 20.38 -32.46 11.42
N SER A 25 20.43 -32.42 10.08
CA SER A 25 21.39 -33.21 9.30
C SER A 25 22.86 -32.87 9.60
N LEU A 26 23.15 -31.63 10.01
CA LEU A 26 24.51 -31.19 10.35
C LEU A 26 25.00 -31.74 11.70
N VAL A 27 24.08 -32.08 12.59
CA VAL A 27 24.39 -32.57 13.96
C VAL A 27 24.06 -34.05 14.16
N ALA A 28 23.50 -34.72 13.15
CA ALA A 28 23.06 -36.12 13.22
C ALA A 28 24.18 -37.09 13.63
N ASP A 29 25.40 -36.86 13.17
CA ASP A 29 26.57 -37.71 13.45
C ASP A 29 27.29 -37.33 14.76
N ALA A 30 26.80 -36.32 15.50
CA ALA A 30 27.42 -35.89 16.75
C ALA A 30 27.11 -36.88 17.89
N PRO A 31 28.10 -37.23 18.73
CA PRO A 31 27.91 -38.21 19.81
C PRO A 31 26.95 -37.75 20.92
N THR A 32 26.87 -36.43 21.15
CA THR A 32 25.97 -35.81 22.13
C THR A 32 25.45 -34.48 21.59
N VAL A 33 24.13 -34.36 21.48
CA VAL A 33 23.45 -33.13 21.06
C VAL A 33 22.57 -32.60 22.20
N ARG A 34 22.72 -31.32 22.51
CA ARG A 34 21.83 -30.58 23.42
C ARG A 34 20.98 -29.65 22.58
N TYR A 35 19.70 -29.98 22.50
CA TYR A 35 18.69 -29.20 21.81
C TYR A 35 18.17 -28.10 22.76
N LEU A 36 18.25 -26.85 22.33
CA LEU A 36 17.79 -25.69 23.08
C LEU A 36 16.44 -25.25 22.53
N ALA A 37 15.38 -25.55 23.29
CA ALA A 37 14.01 -25.18 22.96
C ALA A 37 13.73 -23.75 23.46
N THR A 38 13.34 -22.88 22.54
CA THR A 38 13.21 -21.44 22.74
C THR A 38 11.77 -20.94 22.69
N ALA A 39 10.83 -21.77 22.23
CA ALA A 39 9.42 -21.45 22.17
C ALA A 39 8.73 -21.71 23.51
N ALA A 40 7.85 -20.79 23.93
CA ALA A 40 7.00 -20.94 25.11
C ALA A 40 5.89 -21.99 24.89
N ASP A 41 5.18 -22.35 25.96
CA ASP A 41 4.08 -23.31 25.93
C ASP A 41 2.98 -22.86 24.92
N PRO A 42 2.56 -23.72 23.96
CA PRO A 42 1.46 -23.48 23.02
C PRO A 42 0.19 -22.82 23.58
N GLY A 43 -0.08 -22.96 24.87
CA GLY A 43 -1.42 -22.72 25.42
C GLY A 43 -2.44 -23.65 24.76
N ASP A 44 -3.59 -23.11 24.36
CA ASP A 44 -4.69 -23.88 23.78
C ASP A 44 -4.66 -23.97 22.23
N ASP A 45 -3.57 -23.64 21.55
CA ASP A 45 -3.46 -23.77 20.08
C ASP A 45 -3.16 -25.24 19.66
N PRO A 46 -4.14 -25.97 19.10
CA PRO A 46 -3.96 -27.37 18.74
C PRO A 46 -3.04 -27.57 17.52
N GLU A 47 -2.93 -26.57 16.64
CA GLU A 47 -2.08 -26.61 15.44
C GLU A 47 -0.61 -26.41 15.83
N TRP A 48 -0.34 -25.47 16.74
CA TRP A 48 1.00 -25.27 17.31
C TRP A 48 1.45 -26.46 18.16
N ALA A 49 0.55 -27.01 19.00
CA ALA A 49 0.83 -28.21 19.79
C ALA A 49 1.17 -29.42 18.90
N ALA A 50 0.46 -29.63 17.79
CA ALA A 50 0.74 -30.69 16.83
C ALA A 50 2.11 -30.52 16.15
N ARG A 51 2.50 -29.27 15.82
CA ARG A 51 3.82 -28.97 15.27
C ARG A 51 4.95 -29.26 16.26
N LEU A 52 4.77 -28.86 17.52
CA LEU A 52 5.76 -29.11 18.57
C LEU A 52 5.90 -30.62 18.83
N ALA A 53 4.80 -31.38 18.83
CA ALA A 53 4.81 -32.83 18.94
C ALA A 53 5.53 -33.52 17.76
N ALA A 54 5.27 -33.10 16.53
CA ALA A 54 5.95 -33.61 15.33
C ALA A 54 7.46 -33.30 15.35
N HIS A 55 7.85 -32.14 15.89
CA HIS A 55 9.25 -31.79 16.03
C HIS A 55 9.96 -32.55 17.16
N ARG A 56 9.27 -32.81 18.28
CA ARG A 56 9.78 -33.70 19.35
C ARG A 56 9.94 -35.14 18.88
N ALA A 57 8.98 -35.67 18.11
CA ALA A 57 8.99 -37.05 17.62
C ALA A 57 10.11 -37.35 16.59
N ARG A 58 10.66 -36.33 15.94
CA ARG A 58 11.77 -36.47 14.99
C ARG A 58 13.15 -36.57 15.65
N ARG A 59 13.27 -36.25 16.95
CA ARG A 59 14.54 -36.19 17.66
C ARG A 59 14.94 -37.59 18.16
N PRO A 60 16.21 -38.02 17.97
CA PRO A 60 16.71 -39.24 18.59
C PRO A 60 16.64 -39.18 20.13
N GLU A 61 16.33 -40.30 20.78
CA GLU A 61 16.31 -40.39 22.26
C GLU A 61 17.67 -40.09 22.92
N THR A 62 18.76 -40.10 22.14
CA THR A 62 20.11 -39.76 22.59
C THR A 62 20.33 -38.26 22.76
N TRP A 63 19.40 -37.41 22.33
CA TRP A 63 19.49 -35.95 22.45
C TRP A 63 18.92 -35.48 23.79
N SER A 64 19.63 -34.56 24.44
CA SER A 64 19.10 -33.86 25.62
C SER A 64 18.35 -32.60 25.18
N THR A 65 17.22 -32.29 25.82
CA THR A 65 16.47 -31.05 25.56
C THR A 65 16.55 -30.15 26.77
N GLU A 66 16.85 -28.87 26.56
CA GLU A 66 16.73 -27.83 27.58
C GLU A 66 15.79 -26.73 27.12
N GLU A 67 14.82 -26.42 27.96
CA GLU A 67 13.84 -25.36 27.75
C GLU A 67 14.42 -24.02 28.24
N THR A 68 14.50 -23.05 27.34
CA THR A 68 15.04 -21.69 27.57
C THR A 68 13.98 -20.60 27.48
N ALA A 69 12.73 -20.95 27.14
CA ALA A 69 11.64 -20.02 26.84
C ALA A 69 11.10 -19.20 28.01
N THR A 70 11.60 -19.40 29.24
CA THR A 70 11.14 -18.69 30.45
C THR A 70 11.95 -17.43 30.76
N ASP A 71 13.12 -17.28 30.15
CA ASP A 71 13.98 -16.11 30.32
C ASP A 71 14.84 -15.94 29.05
N PRO A 72 14.69 -14.84 28.29
CA PRO A 72 15.46 -14.64 27.06
C PRO A 72 16.98 -14.62 27.29
N ARG A 73 17.46 -14.27 28.50
CA ARG A 73 18.90 -14.28 28.83
C ARG A 73 19.46 -15.69 29.02
N ARG A 74 18.61 -16.66 29.38
CA ARG A 74 19.03 -18.04 29.64
C ARG A 74 19.66 -18.70 28.41
N LEU A 75 19.23 -18.34 27.21
CA LEU A 75 19.84 -18.85 25.98
C LEU A 75 21.32 -18.45 25.87
N ALA A 76 21.64 -17.19 26.14
CA ALA A 76 23.01 -16.68 26.11
C ALA A 76 23.89 -17.33 27.21
N ASP A 77 23.32 -17.56 28.40
CA ASP A 77 24.01 -18.24 29.50
C ASP A 77 24.36 -19.69 29.16
N VAL A 78 23.42 -20.44 28.57
CA VAL A 78 23.65 -21.84 28.18
C VAL A 78 24.72 -21.92 27.08
N ILE A 79 24.69 -21.02 26.10
CA ILE A 79 25.71 -20.95 25.03
C ILE A 79 27.08 -20.61 25.62
N SER A 80 27.16 -19.64 26.53
CA SER A 80 28.43 -19.19 27.13
C SER A 80 29.09 -20.25 28.00
N ASN A 81 28.30 -21.12 28.64
CA ASN A 81 28.80 -22.20 29.52
C ASN A 81 29.01 -23.54 28.80
N ALA A 82 28.79 -23.60 27.49
CA ALA A 82 28.91 -24.82 26.71
C ALA A 82 30.36 -25.28 26.60
N ARG A 83 30.58 -26.59 26.74
CA ARG A 83 31.94 -27.16 26.70
C ARG A 83 32.38 -27.43 25.26
N PRO A 84 33.69 -27.37 24.94
CA PRO A 84 34.17 -27.58 23.57
C PRO A 84 33.79 -28.93 22.95
N GLU A 85 33.50 -29.95 23.76
CA GLU A 85 33.10 -31.28 23.29
C GLU A 85 31.59 -31.41 23.00
N GLU A 86 30.79 -30.39 23.37
CA GLU A 86 29.34 -30.40 23.21
C GLU A 86 28.93 -29.94 21.80
N THR A 87 27.77 -30.41 21.35
CA THR A 87 27.07 -29.90 20.17
C THR A 87 25.72 -29.34 20.59
N LEU A 88 25.48 -28.07 20.27
CA LEU A 88 24.25 -27.35 20.55
C LEU A 88 23.45 -27.14 19.27
N LEU A 89 22.13 -27.34 19.36
CA LEU A 89 21.18 -26.99 18.30
C LEU A 89 20.07 -26.10 18.88
N VAL A 90 19.96 -24.87 18.38
CA VAL A 90 18.90 -23.92 18.72
C VAL A 90 17.88 -23.92 17.57
N ASP A 91 16.64 -24.33 17.82
CA ASP A 91 15.54 -24.27 16.83
C ASP A 91 14.25 -23.81 17.56
N ASP A 92 13.79 -22.56 17.40
CA ASP A 92 14.39 -21.46 16.60
C ASP A 92 14.48 -20.12 17.32
N LEU A 93 15.25 -19.19 16.77
CA LEU A 93 15.32 -17.82 17.27
C LEU A 93 14.00 -17.05 17.10
N GLY A 94 13.06 -17.53 16.29
CA GLY A 94 11.71 -16.96 16.19
C GLY A 94 10.96 -17.12 17.52
N GLY A 95 10.96 -18.32 18.10
CA GLY A 95 10.43 -18.56 19.44
C GLY A 95 11.10 -17.70 20.51
N TRP A 96 12.42 -17.55 20.42
CA TRP A 96 13.16 -16.68 21.35
C TRP A 96 12.73 -15.20 21.24
N VAL A 97 12.52 -14.69 20.02
CA VAL A 97 12.01 -13.32 19.81
C VAL A 97 10.59 -13.15 20.33
N THR A 98 9.73 -14.19 20.26
CA THR A 98 8.39 -14.10 20.87
C THR A 98 8.45 -13.89 22.39
N VAL A 99 9.39 -14.55 23.07
CA VAL A 99 9.63 -14.40 24.50
C VAL A 99 10.27 -13.04 24.81
N LEU A 100 11.19 -12.57 23.95
CA LEU A 100 11.82 -11.25 24.09
C LEU A 100 10.79 -10.11 24.04
N LEU A 101 9.79 -10.22 23.16
CA LEU A 101 8.76 -9.19 22.98
C LEU A 101 7.61 -9.29 23.98
N ASP A 102 7.57 -10.31 24.84
CA ASP A 102 6.51 -10.51 25.83
C ASP A 102 6.53 -9.39 26.89
N PRO A 103 5.45 -8.59 27.02
CA PRO A 103 5.36 -7.54 28.03
C PRO A 103 5.62 -8.00 29.47
N ALA A 104 5.37 -9.28 29.79
CA ALA A 104 5.63 -9.85 31.11
C ALA A 104 7.13 -10.04 31.42
N HIS A 105 7.97 -10.09 30.38
CA HIS A 105 9.41 -10.38 30.47
C HIS A 105 10.30 -9.18 30.09
N GLN A 106 9.71 -8.01 29.85
CA GLN A 106 10.45 -6.79 29.47
C GLN A 106 11.17 -6.12 30.67
N PRO A 107 12.44 -5.74 30.47
CA PRO A 107 12.94 -4.40 30.79
C PRO A 107 13.13 -3.57 29.50
N ALA A 108 13.36 -2.26 29.64
CA ALA A 108 13.31 -1.25 28.57
C ALA A 108 14.41 -1.29 27.47
N ASP A 109 15.11 -2.41 27.25
CA ASP A 109 16.20 -2.48 26.24
C ASP A 109 16.40 -3.86 25.59
N ASP A 110 15.62 -4.14 24.54
CA ASP A 110 15.75 -5.34 23.71
C ASP A 110 17.14 -5.44 23.05
N THR A 111 17.82 -4.32 22.81
CA THR A 111 19.09 -4.29 22.09
C THR A 111 20.23 -4.88 22.91
N ALA A 112 20.28 -4.60 24.21
CA ALA A 112 21.29 -5.17 25.10
C ALA A 112 21.20 -6.72 25.17
N THR A 113 19.99 -7.27 25.18
CA THR A 113 19.78 -8.73 25.23
C THR A 113 20.20 -9.41 23.93
N VAL A 114 19.98 -8.76 22.78
CA VAL A 114 20.48 -9.23 21.47
C VAL A 114 22.01 -9.20 21.41
N ASP A 115 22.64 -8.14 21.94
CA ASP A 115 24.09 -8.02 22.00
C ASP A 115 24.73 -9.08 22.91
N GLU A 116 24.11 -9.39 24.05
CA GLU A 116 24.52 -10.48 24.95
C GLU A 116 24.50 -11.84 24.23
N LEU A 117 23.42 -12.14 23.50
CA LEU A 117 23.32 -13.37 22.69
C LEU A 117 24.40 -13.42 21.60
N ALA A 118 24.60 -12.33 20.87
CA ALA A 118 25.61 -12.26 19.82
C ALA A 118 27.04 -12.42 20.39
N ALA A 119 27.32 -11.87 21.58
CA ALA A 119 28.60 -12.06 22.28
C ALA A 119 28.80 -13.52 22.73
N ALA A 120 27.76 -14.16 23.27
CA ALA A 120 27.79 -15.57 23.65
C ALA A 120 28.08 -16.46 22.44
N VAL A 121 27.38 -16.27 21.32
CA VAL A 121 27.62 -16.98 20.06
C VAL A 121 29.06 -16.81 19.59
N ARG A 122 29.57 -15.57 19.56
CA ARG A 122 30.93 -15.26 19.08
C ARG A 122 32.02 -15.91 19.93
N SER A 123 31.78 -16.10 21.22
CA SER A 123 32.72 -16.71 22.17
C SER A 123 32.54 -18.22 22.36
N CYS A 124 31.51 -18.81 21.74
CA CYS A 124 31.15 -20.21 21.93
C CYS A 124 32.27 -21.15 21.44
N ALA A 125 32.77 -21.98 22.36
CA ALA A 125 33.81 -22.97 22.05
C ALA A 125 33.23 -24.33 21.60
N ALA A 126 31.94 -24.56 21.85
CA ALA A 126 31.19 -25.74 21.43
C ALA A 126 30.82 -25.65 19.94
N ARG A 127 30.39 -26.78 19.36
CA ARG A 127 29.78 -26.76 18.02
C ARG A 127 28.34 -26.26 18.15
N LEU A 128 28.01 -25.11 17.55
CA LEU A 128 26.70 -24.48 17.68
C LEU A 128 26.03 -24.29 16.32
N VAL A 129 24.81 -24.82 16.18
CA VAL A 129 23.92 -24.58 15.05
C VAL A 129 22.71 -23.80 15.54
N LEU A 130 22.46 -22.62 14.97
CA LEU A 130 21.28 -21.80 15.23
C LEU A 130 20.35 -21.83 14.04
N VAL A 131 19.06 -22.05 14.27
CA VAL A 131 18.02 -21.97 13.25
C VAL A 131 17.20 -20.72 13.50
N SER A 132 16.95 -19.96 12.45
CA SER A 132 16.08 -18.78 12.52
C SER A 132 15.20 -18.65 11.27
N PRO A 133 13.93 -18.25 11.41
CA PRO A 133 13.11 -17.86 10.28
C PRO A 133 13.68 -16.62 9.58
N GLU A 134 13.70 -16.65 8.25
CA GLU A 134 13.96 -15.46 7.43
C GLU A 134 12.63 -14.84 6.99
N VAL A 135 12.11 -13.94 7.83
CA VAL A 135 10.83 -13.25 7.61
C VAL A 135 10.96 -12.00 6.76
N GLY A 136 12.17 -11.47 6.57
CA GLY A 136 12.42 -10.28 5.75
C GLY A 136 12.19 -10.50 4.24
N LEU A 137 12.03 -11.77 3.83
CA LEU A 137 11.65 -12.17 2.46
C LEU A 137 10.15 -12.50 2.33
N SER A 138 9.35 -12.27 3.37
CA SER A 138 7.90 -12.50 3.39
C SER A 138 7.10 -11.22 3.11
N LEU A 139 5.76 -11.32 3.14
CA LEU A 139 4.88 -10.16 3.11
C LEU A 139 5.04 -9.34 4.40
N VAL A 140 4.98 -8.01 4.29
CA VAL A 140 4.97 -7.13 5.46
C VAL A 140 3.72 -7.42 6.29
N PRO A 141 3.83 -7.71 7.60
CA PRO A 141 2.66 -8.00 8.41
C PRO A 141 1.70 -6.80 8.51
N THR A 142 0.39 -7.08 8.40
CA THR A 142 -0.67 -6.06 8.48
C THR A 142 -0.87 -5.55 9.91
N THR A 143 -0.49 -6.33 10.92
CA THR A 143 -0.63 -5.97 12.33
C THR A 143 0.62 -5.28 12.89
N PRO A 144 0.48 -4.30 13.80
CA PRO A 144 1.62 -3.67 14.48
C PRO A 144 2.53 -4.68 15.20
N LEU A 145 1.93 -5.68 15.86
CA LEU A 145 2.65 -6.75 16.54
C LEU A 145 3.48 -7.60 15.56
N GLY A 146 2.92 -7.91 14.38
CA GLY A 146 3.66 -8.62 13.34
C GLY A 146 4.85 -7.83 12.83
N ARG A 147 4.70 -6.51 12.62
CA ARG A 147 5.81 -5.64 12.20
C ARG A 147 6.91 -5.57 13.27
N ALA A 148 6.54 -5.38 14.53
CA ALA A 148 7.48 -5.40 15.64
C ALA A 148 8.26 -6.72 15.73
N PHE A 149 7.58 -7.86 15.53
CA PHE A 149 8.22 -9.17 15.46
C PHE A 149 9.20 -9.29 14.29
N THR A 150 8.79 -8.86 13.09
CA THR A 150 9.65 -8.89 11.89
C THR A 150 10.89 -8.00 12.06
N ASP A 151 10.73 -6.80 12.60
CA ASP A 151 11.83 -5.86 12.84
C ASP A 151 12.81 -6.41 13.89
N ALA A 152 12.30 -6.94 15.01
CA ALA A 152 13.10 -7.54 16.07
C ALA A 152 13.85 -8.79 15.56
N LEU A 153 13.18 -9.71 14.87
CA LEU A 153 13.80 -10.92 14.32
C LEU A 153 14.84 -10.57 13.25
N GLY A 154 14.59 -9.54 12.43
CA GLY A 154 15.57 -9.03 11.48
C GLY A 154 16.82 -8.43 12.16
N ALA A 155 16.65 -7.72 13.27
CA ALA A 155 17.77 -7.21 14.07
C ALA A 155 18.60 -8.37 14.68
N VAL A 156 17.92 -9.38 15.24
CA VAL A 156 18.56 -10.59 15.79
C VAL A 156 19.31 -11.37 14.72
N ASN A 157 18.69 -11.62 13.56
CA ASN A 157 19.32 -12.36 12.46
C ASN A 157 20.61 -11.68 12.00
N ARG A 158 20.61 -10.35 11.89
CA ARG A 158 21.83 -9.60 11.55
C ARG A 158 22.92 -9.75 12.61
N ALA A 159 22.59 -9.52 13.89
CA ALA A 159 23.56 -9.60 14.98
C ALA A 159 24.17 -11.01 15.12
N VAL A 160 23.35 -12.06 15.01
CA VAL A 160 23.80 -13.45 15.09
C VAL A 160 24.57 -13.86 13.83
N ALA A 161 24.17 -13.42 12.63
CA ALA A 161 24.92 -13.66 11.40
C ALA A 161 26.34 -13.07 11.45
N ASP A 162 26.48 -11.88 12.05
CA ASP A 162 27.77 -11.23 12.28
C ASP A 162 28.61 -11.95 13.34
N ALA A 163 27.97 -12.65 14.29
CA ALA A 163 28.63 -13.43 15.33
C ALA A 163 29.07 -14.84 14.86
N CYS A 164 28.32 -15.47 13.95
CA CYS A 164 28.62 -16.82 13.46
C CYS A 164 29.78 -16.86 12.47
N ASP A 165 30.51 -17.98 12.43
CA ASP A 165 31.55 -18.24 11.43
C ASP A 165 30.94 -18.38 10.04
N THR A 166 29.80 -19.09 9.96
CA THR A 166 29.15 -19.49 8.72
C THR A 166 27.66 -19.18 8.75
N VAL A 167 27.10 -18.77 7.61
CA VAL A 167 25.67 -18.47 7.43
C VAL A 167 25.17 -19.13 6.17
N VAL A 168 24.02 -19.81 6.25
CA VAL A 168 23.37 -20.49 5.14
C VAL A 168 21.89 -20.13 5.10
N LEU A 169 21.38 -19.83 3.91
CA LEU A 169 19.97 -19.63 3.63
C LEU A 169 19.42 -20.87 2.92
N VAL A 170 18.44 -21.54 3.51
CA VAL A 170 17.80 -22.71 2.92
C VAL A 170 16.54 -22.29 2.16
N VAL A 171 16.51 -22.55 0.86
CA VAL A 171 15.40 -22.24 -0.05
C VAL A 171 14.96 -23.51 -0.75
N ALA A 172 13.70 -23.91 -0.58
CA ALA A 172 13.14 -25.14 -1.17
C ALA A 172 14.01 -26.40 -0.92
N GLY A 173 14.54 -26.54 0.29
CA GLY A 173 15.42 -27.63 0.71
C GLY A 173 16.87 -27.51 0.23
N GLN A 174 17.23 -26.43 -0.49
CA GLN A 174 18.56 -26.22 -1.03
C GLN A 174 19.36 -25.21 -0.18
N PRO A 175 20.56 -25.56 0.31
CA PRO A 175 21.39 -24.64 1.08
C PRO A 175 22.13 -23.66 0.16
N CYS A 176 21.99 -22.36 0.44
CA CYS A 176 22.74 -21.26 -0.18
C CYS A 176 23.66 -20.62 0.85
N TRP A 177 24.97 -20.82 0.72
CA TRP A 177 25.95 -20.30 1.67
C TRP A 177 26.14 -18.79 1.48
N LEU A 178 25.73 -18.00 2.46
CA LEU A 178 25.85 -16.53 2.48
C LEU A 178 27.21 -16.09 3.03
N LYS A 179 27.70 -16.78 4.05
CA LYS A 179 29.01 -16.59 4.68
C LYS A 179 29.69 -17.95 4.75
N PRO A 180 30.67 -18.26 3.87
CA PRO A 180 31.35 -19.55 3.87
C PRO A 180 32.43 -19.61 4.98
N ALA A 181 32.68 -20.81 5.50
CA ALA A 181 33.73 -21.05 6.49
C ALA A 181 35.13 -20.75 5.93
N VAL A 182 36.02 -20.19 6.76
CA VAL A 182 37.41 -19.91 6.39
C VAL A 182 38.14 -21.24 6.15
N GLY A 183 38.26 -21.64 4.88
CA GLY A 183 38.95 -22.88 4.48
C GLY A 183 38.28 -23.67 3.34
N GLN A 184 37.06 -23.33 2.92
CA GLN A 184 36.47 -23.90 1.71
C GLN A 184 36.95 -23.12 0.46
N PRO A 185 37.46 -23.77 -0.60
CA PRO A 185 37.70 -23.08 -1.86
C PRO A 185 36.36 -22.57 -2.39
N ALA A 186 36.32 -21.29 -2.77
CA ALA A 186 35.18 -20.73 -3.49
C ALA A 186 34.83 -21.65 -4.67
N VAL A 187 33.58 -22.11 -4.74
CA VAL A 187 33.06 -22.84 -5.91
C VAL A 187 33.29 -21.94 -7.12
N GLY A 188 34.19 -22.38 -8.00
CA GLY A 188 34.70 -21.55 -9.08
C GLY A 188 33.60 -21.07 -10.02
N HIS A 189 33.61 -19.77 -10.32
CA HIS A 189 33.06 -19.26 -11.56
C HIS A 189 33.68 -20.05 -12.74
N PRO A 190 32.91 -20.39 -13.79
CA PRO A 190 33.50 -20.95 -15.00
C PRO A 190 34.46 -19.91 -15.57
N THR A 191 35.76 -20.14 -15.37
CA THR A 191 36.81 -19.37 -16.01
C THR A 191 36.84 -19.81 -17.46
N GLN A 192 36.63 -18.87 -18.40
CA GLN A 192 36.93 -19.08 -19.81
C GLN A 192 38.35 -19.61 -19.94
N ALA A 193 38.48 -20.86 -20.37
CA ALA A 193 39.75 -21.42 -20.77
C ALA A 193 40.08 -20.92 -22.17
N ASP A 194 41.11 -20.09 -22.25
CA ASP A 194 41.86 -19.85 -23.48
C ASP A 194 42.31 -21.19 -24.06
N SER A 195 41.90 -21.47 -25.29
CA SER A 195 42.60 -22.39 -26.18
C SER A 195 42.66 -21.76 -27.56
N ALA A 196 43.83 -21.19 -27.88
CA ALA A 196 44.16 -20.71 -29.20
C ALA A 196 44.46 -21.88 -30.15
N THR A 197 44.24 -21.60 -31.44
CA THR A 197 44.68 -22.33 -32.66
C THR A 197 43.83 -23.50 -33.17
N ALA A 198 42.78 -23.15 -33.92
CA ALA A 198 42.40 -23.87 -35.13
C ALA A 198 41.93 -22.88 -36.21
N THR A 199 42.66 -22.84 -37.32
CA THR A 199 42.39 -22.07 -38.54
C THR A 199 40.95 -22.31 -39.06
N PRO A 200 40.18 -21.29 -39.46
CA PRO A 200 38.85 -21.51 -40.02
C PRO A 200 38.97 -21.88 -41.51
N ALA A 201 38.54 -23.09 -41.86
CA ALA A 201 38.17 -23.44 -43.22
C ALA A 201 36.73 -22.97 -43.49
N PRO A 202 36.41 -22.39 -44.66
CA PRO A 202 35.08 -21.88 -44.93
C PRO A 202 34.16 -23.05 -45.30
N ILE A 203 33.06 -23.23 -44.56
CA ILE A 203 31.97 -24.11 -44.99
C ILE A 203 30.78 -23.22 -45.33
N ALA A 204 30.55 -23.11 -46.63
CA ALA A 204 29.41 -22.44 -47.23
C ALA A 204 28.12 -23.22 -46.91
N ALA A 205 27.12 -22.53 -46.35
CA ALA A 205 25.75 -23.02 -46.31
C ALA A 205 25.02 -22.51 -47.56
N THR A 206 24.95 -23.37 -48.57
CA THR A 206 24.06 -23.27 -49.72
C THR A 206 22.60 -23.41 -49.26
N VAL A 207 21.80 -22.36 -49.45
CA VAL A 207 20.33 -22.46 -49.49
C VAL A 207 19.93 -22.46 -50.97
N SER A 208 19.58 -23.65 -51.48
CA SER A 208 19.03 -23.80 -52.83
C SER A 208 17.54 -23.50 -52.82
N ALA A 209 17.14 -22.54 -53.66
CA ALA A 209 15.78 -22.39 -54.14
C ALA A 209 15.39 -23.56 -55.05
N GLN A 210 14.16 -24.05 -54.96
CA GLN A 210 13.47 -24.64 -56.12
C GLN A 210 11.95 -24.60 -55.99
N ASN A 211 11.33 -24.28 -57.13
CA ASN A 211 9.96 -23.88 -57.39
C ASN A 211 8.89 -24.97 -57.14
N GLY A 212 7.64 -24.53 -56.92
CA GLY A 212 6.45 -25.37 -56.75
C GLY A 212 5.89 -25.99 -58.04
N PRO A 213 4.64 -26.48 -58.00
CA PRO A 213 3.72 -26.14 -59.10
C PRO A 213 2.24 -25.91 -58.71
N THR A 214 1.65 -24.93 -59.40
CA THR A 214 0.30 -24.81 -60.02
C THR A 214 -1.00 -25.19 -59.30
N ALA A 215 -1.82 -24.13 -59.11
CA ALA A 215 -3.19 -23.91 -59.59
C ALA A 215 -4.25 -25.03 -59.57
N ALA A 216 -5.34 -24.77 -58.83
CA ALA A 216 -6.70 -25.14 -59.22
C ALA A 216 -7.68 -24.05 -58.74
N THR A 217 -8.66 -23.73 -59.59
CA THR A 217 -9.53 -22.56 -59.53
C THR A 217 -11.01 -22.99 -59.44
N VAL A 218 -11.85 -22.16 -58.79
CA VAL A 218 -13.33 -21.96 -58.96
C VAL A 218 -14.28 -22.93 -58.20
N PRO A 219 -15.53 -22.55 -57.75
CA PRO A 219 -16.22 -21.24 -57.73
C PRO A 219 -16.78 -20.76 -56.38
N ALA A 220 -17.16 -19.48 -56.39
CA ALA A 220 -18.08 -18.82 -55.48
C ALA A 220 -19.51 -19.40 -55.52
N GLN A 221 -20.18 -19.39 -54.36
CA GLN A 221 -21.65 -19.47 -54.26
C GLN A 221 -22.19 -18.23 -53.53
N ALA A 222 -23.33 -17.77 -54.02
CA ALA A 222 -23.97 -16.50 -53.73
C ALA A 222 -25.07 -16.60 -52.67
N GLY A 223 -25.14 -15.58 -51.81
CA GLY A 223 -26.36 -15.05 -51.16
C GLY A 223 -26.99 -15.88 -50.01
N PRO A 224 -27.82 -15.26 -49.14
CA PRO A 224 -28.58 -14.03 -49.41
C PRO A 224 -28.30 -12.84 -48.48
N THR A 225 -28.59 -11.70 -49.09
CA THR A 225 -28.85 -10.35 -48.59
C THR A 225 -29.68 -10.26 -47.31
N GLY A 226 -29.32 -9.33 -46.42
CA GLY A 226 -30.27 -8.67 -45.54
C GLY A 226 -29.66 -8.00 -44.31
N GLN A 227 -29.27 -6.73 -44.44
CA GLN A 227 -29.55 -5.60 -43.52
C GLN A 227 -28.44 -4.55 -43.58
N SER A 228 -28.82 -3.34 -43.99
CA SER A 228 -27.99 -2.14 -44.05
C SER A 228 -27.60 -1.64 -42.65
N PRO A 229 -26.44 -0.97 -42.49
CA PRO A 229 -26.04 -0.37 -41.23
C PRO A 229 -26.90 0.87 -40.93
N VAL A 230 -27.42 0.94 -39.71
CA VAL A 230 -28.10 2.12 -39.15
C VAL A 230 -27.04 3.16 -38.79
N GLY A 231 -27.13 4.34 -39.40
CA GLY A 231 -26.26 5.48 -39.14
C GLY A 231 -26.51 6.13 -37.77
N PRO A 232 -25.60 7.01 -37.30
CA PRO A 232 -25.66 7.61 -35.98
C PRO A 232 -26.53 8.87 -36.00
N ASP A 233 -27.85 8.72 -36.02
CA ASP A 233 -28.78 9.83 -35.80
C ASP A 233 -30.05 9.30 -35.11
N GLY A 234 -30.01 9.22 -33.78
CA GLY A 234 -31.20 9.09 -32.94
C GLY A 234 -31.73 10.50 -32.58
N PRO A 235 -33.05 10.70 -32.51
CA PRO A 235 -33.62 12.03 -32.29
C PRO A 235 -33.32 12.55 -30.87
N PRO A 236 -33.14 13.86 -30.67
CA PRO A 236 -32.91 14.43 -29.35
C PRO A 236 -34.21 14.42 -28.53
N LEU A 237 -34.12 13.97 -27.27
CA LEU A 237 -35.16 14.10 -26.24
C LEU A 237 -34.80 15.23 -25.25
N PRO A 238 -35.79 15.85 -24.57
CA PRO A 238 -35.69 17.24 -24.15
C PRO A 238 -34.96 17.45 -22.81
N GLY A 239 -34.13 18.50 -22.77
CA GLY A 239 -33.90 19.35 -21.60
C GLY A 239 -32.85 18.90 -20.57
N SER A 240 -31.56 18.94 -20.93
CA SER A 240 -30.48 19.03 -19.94
C SER A 240 -30.26 20.51 -19.54
N PRO A 241 -29.90 20.82 -18.28
CA PRO A 241 -29.58 22.19 -17.89
C PRO A 241 -28.32 22.68 -18.64
N PRO A 242 -28.22 23.98 -18.95
CA PRO A 242 -27.14 24.49 -19.79
C PRO A 242 -25.79 24.40 -19.07
N VAL A 243 -24.80 23.86 -19.78
CA VAL A 243 -23.37 24.05 -19.49
C VAL A 243 -23.10 25.55 -19.54
N THR A 244 -22.62 26.10 -18.43
CA THR A 244 -22.41 27.55 -18.30
C THR A 244 -21.11 27.91 -19.01
N THR A 245 -21.21 28.65 -20.11
CA THR A 245 -20.10 29.37 -20.74
C THR A 245 -20.28 30.86 -20.46
N PRO A 246 -19.27 31.58 -19.96
CA PRO A 246 -19.36 33.03 -19.78
C PRO A 246 -19.38 33.73 -21.15
N GLN A 247 -20.39 34.57 -21.41
CA GLN A 247 -20.42 35.45 -22.58
C GLN A 247 -19.64 36.74 -22.32
N VAL A 248 -18.66 37.02 -23.19
CA VAL A 248 -17.99 38.32 -23.27
C VAL A 248 -18.81 39.24 -24.19
N PRO A 249 -19.06 40.52 -23.83
CA PRO A 249 -19.76 41.45 -24.71
C PRO A 249 -18.96 41.74 -25.99
N ALA A 250 -19.65 41.78 -27.13
CA ALA A 250 -19.07 42.04 -28.44
C ALA A 250 -18.61 43.50 -28.60
N GLU A 251 -17.35 43.69 -28.97
CA GLU A 251 -16.87 44.94 -29.58
C GLU A 251 -16.60 44.73 -31.07
N THR A 252 -16.97 45.75 -31.83
CA THR A 252 -17.02 45.86 -33.29
C THR A 252 -15.65 45.91 -33.96
N ASN A 253 -15.55 45.20 -35.08
CA ASN A 253 -14.41 45.08 -36.00
C ASN A 253 -13.69 46.38 -36.38
N SER A 254 -12.36 46.28 -36.50
CA SER A 254 -11.65 46.75 -37.71
C SER A 254 -10.35 45.95 -37.92
N ASP A 255 -10.25 45.35 -39.11
CA ASP A 255 -9.12 44.60 -39.69
C ASP A 255 -7.75 45.30 -39.57
N VAL A 256 -6.68 44.50 -39.44
CA VAL A 256 -5.65 44.25 -40.50
C VAL A 256 -4.58 43.25 -39.99
N GLY A 257 -4.41 42.14 -40.72
CA GLY A 257 -3.12 41.53 -41.08
C GLY A 257 -2.32 40.73 -40.03
N GLY A 258 -2.34 39.40 -40.13
CA GLY A 258 -1.56 38.49 -39.28
C GLY A 258 -0.06 38.38 -39.62
N THR A 259 0.75 38.10 -38.61
CA THR A 259 1.55 36.85 -38.41
C THR A 259 2.62 37.08 -37.33
N GLY A 260 2.84 36.08 -36.46
CA GLY A 260 4.13 35.86 -35.80
C GLY A 260 4.20 36.17 -34.30
N TRP A 261 4.06 35.12 -33.49
CA TRP A 261 4.27 35.03 -32.04
C TRP A 261 5.48 35.86 -31.53
N THR A 262 5.24 36.88 -30.70
CA THR A 262 6.17 37.42 -29.68
C THR A 262 5.37 38.24 -28.64
N ALA A 263 5.64 38.00 -27.35
CA ALA A 263 4.92 38.47 -26.15
C ALA A 263 5.01 40.00 -25.88
N PRO A 264 4.70 40.56 -24.68
CA PRO A 264 3.71 40.26 -23.62
C PRO A 264 2.81 41.48 -23.30
N THR A 265 1.60 41.31 -22.75
CA THR A 265 0.88 42.43 -22.11
C THR A 265 0.75 42.18 -20.61
N MET A 266 1.45 43.02 -19.86
CA MET A 266 1.47 43.08 -18.40
C MET A 266 0.13 43.48 -17.79
N ALA A 267 -0.32 42.63 -16.87
CA ALA A 267 -0.85 42.90 -15.54
C ALA A 267 -2.05 43.85 -15.34
N LEU A 268 -3.13 43.27 -14.82
CA LEU A 268 -3.92 43.87 -13.74
C LEU A 268 -3.63 43.08 -12.44
N PRO A 269 -3.46 43.75 -11.29
CA PRO A 269 -2.97 43.12 -10.07
C PRO A 269 -4.09 42.37 -9.36
N ALA A 270 -4.21 41.06 -9.63
CA ALA A 270 -4.70 40.15 -8.61
C ALA A 270 -3.54 39.91 -7.66
N ALA A 271 -3.76 40.13 -6.35
CA ALA A 271 -2.76 39.92 -5.32
C ALA A 271 -1.99 38.62 -5.57
N ALA A 272 -0.67 38.74 -5.74
CA ALA A 272 0.22 37.62 -5.54
C ALA A 272 0.04 37.20 -4.08
N THR A 273 -0.89 36.28 -3.84
CA THR A 273 -0.86 35.49 -2.63
C THR A 273 0.52 34.87 -2.61
N GLY A 274 1.29 35.12 -1.55
CA GLY A 274 2.62 34.57 -1.35
C GLY A 274 2.59 33.07 -1.08
N LEU A 275 1.82 32.32 -1.87
CA LEU A 275 1.74 30.88 -1.82
C LEU A 275 3.08 30.34 -2.32
N VAL A 276 3.82 29.76 -1.38
CA VAL A 276 5.06 29.04 -1.62
C VAL A 276 4.76 27.58 -1.33
N ILE A 277 4.71 26.76 -2.38
CA ILE A 277 4.54 25.32 -2.25
C ILE A 277 5.92 24.71 -2.01
N GLN A 278 6.13 24.16 -0.83
CA GLN A 278 7.42 23.62 -0.41
C GLN A 278 7.24 22.41 0.51
N PRO A 279 8.23 21.51 0.64
CA PRO A 279 8.12 20.38 1.56
C PRO A 279 7.86 20.80 3.00
N GLY A 280 7.04 20.02 3.72
CA GLY A 280 6.73 20.25 5.13
C GLY A 280 5.70 21.33 5.38
N MET A 281 4.79 21.61 4.44
CA MET A 281 3.69 22.54 4.71
C MET A 281 2.75 21.96 5.77
N GLU A 282 2.28 22.83 6.66
CA GLU A 282 1.20 22.50 7.58
C GLU A 282 -0.13 22.89 6.96
N LEU A 283 -0.91 21.87 6.60
CA LEU A 283 -2.29 22.02 6.12
C LEU A 283 -3.28 21.49 7.17
N PRO A 284 -4.56 21.92 7.14
CA PRO A 284 -5.52 21.51 8.16
C PRO A 284 -5.76 20.00 8.11
N MET A 285 -5.99 19.40 9.28
CA MET A 285 -6.49 18.04 9.41
C MET A 285 -8.02 18.02 9.42
N PRO A 286 -8.67 16.95 8.92
CA PRO A 286 -10.07 16.68 9.23
C PRO A 286 -10.28 16.55 10.75
N ASP A 287 -11.53 16.68 11.19
CA ASP A 287 -11.88 16.52 12.60
C ASP A 287 -11.65 15.07 13.06
N GLU A 288 -10.84 14.91 14.10
CA GLU A 288 -10.39 13.60 14.61
C GLU A 288 -11.46 12.88 15.45
N TYR A 289 -12.48 13.59 15.94
CA TYR A 289 -13.52 13.06 16.82
C TYR A 289 -14.79 12.68 16.07
N THR A 290 -15.18 13.47 15.07
CA THR A 290 -16.49 13.29 14.43
C THR A 290 -16.57 12.03 13.58
N GLY A 291 -15.46 11.59 13.00
CA GLY A 291 -15.38 10.30 12.29
C GLY A 291 -15.73 9.11 13.19
N PRO A 292 -14.99 8.88 14.28
CA PRO A 292 -15.31 7.86 15.29
C PRO A 292 -16.71 8.00 15.87
N GLN A 293 -17.17 9.21 16.20
CA GLN A 293 -18.53 9.44 16.72
C GLN A 293 -19.61 9.04 15.72
N ALA A 294 -19.40 9.26 14.41
CA ALA A 294 -20.34 8.82 13.39
C ALA A 294 -20.42 7.29 13.33
N VAL A 295 -19.28 6.59 13.45
CA VAL A 295 -19.25 5.11 13.50
C VAL A 295 -19.93 4.57 14.75
N GLU A 296 -19.68 5.18 15.92
CA GLU A 296 -20.36 4.82 17.17
C GLU A 296 -21.88 4.99 17.06
N ARG A 297 -22.33 6.10 16.45
CA ARG A 297 -23.75 6.33 16.15
C ARG A 297 -24.34 5.25 15.24
N LEU A 298 -23.59 4.74 14.25
CA LEU A 298 -24.07 3.68 13.36
C LEU A 298 -24.42 2.40 14.13
N ALA A 299 -23.64 2.04 15.15
CA ALA A 299 -23.91 0.88 16.00
C ALA A 299 -25.20 1.03 16.82
N GLY A 300 -25.60 2.27 17.11
CA GLY A 300 -26.83 2.60 17.83
C GLY A 300 -28.08 2.75 16.94
N LEU A 301 -28.01 2.52 15.63
CA LEU A 301 -29.17 2.66 14.74
C LEU A 301 -30.26 1.63 15.07
N ASP A 302 -31.53 2.04 14.95
CA ASP A 302 -32.69 1.16 15.19
C ASP A 302 -32.96 0.21 14.01
N VAL A 303 -31.93 -0.52 13.60
CA VAL A 303 -32.00 -1.55 12.58
C VAL A 303 -31.24 -2.78 13.09
N PRO A 304 -31.93 -3.90 13.40
CA PRO A 304 -31.30 -5.09 13.95
C PRO A 304 -30.17 -5.64 13.07
N GLY A 305 -29.00 -5.89 13.66
CA GLY A 305 -27.85 -6.50 12.96
C GLY A 305 -27.11 -5.58 11.98
N THR A 306 -27.20 -4.26 12.13
CA THR A 306 -26.55 -3.33 11.19
C THR A 306 -25.05 -3.18 11.42
N GLY A 307 -24.29 -3.62 10.42
CA GLY A 307 -23.07 -2.93 10.00
C GLY A 307 -23.30 -2.44 8.57
N LEU A 308 -22.91 -1.21 8.26
CA LEU A 308 -22.84 -0.75 6.86
C LEU A 308 -21.59 -1.33 6.16
N GLY A 309 -20.83 -2.16 6.87
CA GLY A 309 -19.67 -2.89 6.35
C GLY A 309 -18.61 -1.90 5.89
N ALA A 310 -18.06 -2.12 4.70
CA ALA A 310 -17.07 -1.23 4.11
C ALA A 310 -17.56 0.23 3.93
N LEU A 311 -18.88 0.47 3.90
CA LEU A 311 -19.44 1.83 3.78
C LEU A 311 -19.35 2.64 5.08
N GLU A 312 -18.98 2.03 6.20
CA GLU A 312 -18.68 2.78 7.44
C GLU A 312 -17.50 3.73 7.24
N GLN A 313 -16.52 3.33 6.43
CA GLN A 313 -15.36 4.15 6.09
C GLN A 313 -15.78 5.46 5.41
N VAL A 314 -16.73 5.43 4.46
CA VAL A 314 -17.20 6.66 3.79
C VAL A 314 -17.96 7.57 4.75
N ILE A 315 -18.69 7.01 5.71
CA ILE A 315 -19.43 7.79 6.71
C ILE A 315 -18.46 8.44 7.70
N SER A 316 -17.48 7.69 8.21
CA SER A 316 -16.41 8.21 9.07
C SER A 316 -15.64 9.34 8.37
N PHE A 317 -15.25 9.13 7.11
CA PHE A 317 -14.54 10.12 6.31
C PHE A 317 -15.40 11.38 6.06
N ALA A 318 -16.67 11.20 5.69
CA ALA A 318 -17.57 12.33 5.48
C ALA A 318 -17.84 13.10 6.79
N ALA A 319 -17.94 12.41 7.92
CA ALA A 319 -18.12 13.01 9.23
C ALA A 319 -16.90 13.85 9.63
N ALA A 320 -15.69 13.28 9.52
CA ALA A 320 -14.42 13.96 9.79
C ALA A 320 -14.22 15.21 8.91
N THR A 321 -14.59 15.13 7.63
CA THR A 321 -14.41 16.24 6.68
C THR A 321 -15.51 17.31 6.77
N GLN A 322 -16.71 16.95 7.24
CA GLN A 322 -17.81 17.90 7.50
C GLN A 322 -17.81 18.43 8.94
N GLY A 323 -17.02 17.85 9.86
CA GLY A 323 -16.98 18.24 11.27
C GLY A 323 -18.30 17.96 11.99
N THR A 324 -18.99 16.86 11.66
CA THR A 324 -20.25 16.48 12.30
C THR A 324 -20.39 14.96 12.39
N PRO A 325 -20.89 14.41 13.52
CA PRO A 325 -21.17 12.97 13.65
C PRO A 325 -22.36 12.51 12.80
N THR A 326 -23.11 13.43 12.19
CA THR A 326 -24.23 13.16 11.26
C THR A 326 -23.94 13.75 9.89
N PRO A 327 -23.02 13.14 9.12
CA PRO A 327 -22.62 13.69 7.82
C PRO A 327 -23.79 13.70 6.84
N THR A 328 -23.85 14.76 6.04
CA THR A 328 -24.86 14.88 4.97
C THR A 328 -24.32 14.39 3.64
N PRO A 329 -25.17 13.87 2.73
CA PRO A 329 -24.74 13.49 1.39
C PRO A 329 -24.14 14.67 0.62
N TRP A 330 -23.04 14.44 -0.10
CA TRP A 330 -22.45 15.45 -0.99
C TRP A 330 -23.37 15.75 -2.17
N ARG A 331 -24.09 16.86 -2.12
CA ARG A 331 -25.02 17.32 -3.18
C ARG A 331 -24.29 18.02 -4.31
N SER A 332 -23.30 18.84 -3.98
CA SER A 332 -22.50 19.58 -4.97
C SER A 332 -21.16 18.87 -5.16
N VAL A 333 -20.99 18.22 -6.33
CA VAL A 333 -19.77 17.47 -6.68
C VAL A 333 -19.19 18.04 -7.96
N ARG A 334 -17.86 18.22 -8.00
CA ARG A 334 -17.15 18.63 -9.21
C ARG A 334 -16.07 17.63 -9.57
N VAL A 335 -16.12 17.16 -10.81
CA VAL A 335 -15.10 16.33 -11.44
C VAL A 335 -14.11 17.25 -12.14
N LEU A 336 -12.83 17.14 -11.77
CA LEU A 336 -11.74 17.79 -12.46
C LEU A 336 -11.00 16.72 -13.26
N VAL A 337 -11.16 16.76 -14.59
CA VAL A 337 -10.46 15.87 -15.52
C VAL A 337 -9.19 16.55 -15.98
N VAL A 338 -8.04 16.11 -15.47
CA VAL A 338 -6.75 16.65 -15.86
C VAL A 338 -6.29 16.00 -17.17
N HIS A 339 -6.18 16.80 -18.21
CA HIS A 339 -5.76 16.39 -19.54
C HIS A 339 -4.30 16.76 -19.76
N GLY A 340 -3.42 15.76 -19.91
CA GLY A 340 -1.99 16.00 -20.15
C GLY A 340 -1.30 14.79 -20.77
N ASP A 341 -0.68 15.02 -21.92
CA ASP A 341 0.00 13.96 -22.68
C ASP A 341 1.51 13.91 -22.38
N HIS A 342 2.05 12.70 -22.40
CA HIS A 342 3.47 12.41 -22.22
C HIS A 342 4.06 11.89 -23.53
N ALA A 343 5.18 12.44 -23.97
CA ALA A 343 5.89 11.97 -25.14
C ALA A 343 6.84 10.79 -24.81
N GLY A 344 7.30 10.07 -25.83
CA GLY A 344 8.28 9.00 -25.68
C GLY A 344 7.69 7.61 -25.46
N GLY A 345 8.51 6.69 -24.95
CA GLY A 345 8.16 5.28 -24.74
C GLY A 345 7.08 5.07 -23.68
N VAL A 346 6.87 6.02 -22.77
CA VAL A 346 5.75 5.98 -21.81
C VAL A 346 4.38 6.01 -22.49
N ALA A 347 4.27 6.63 -23.67
CA ALA A 347 3.05 6.64 -24.48
C ALA A 347 2.95 5.47 -25.48
N ALA A 348 3.86 4.49 -25.44
CA ALA A 348 3.79 3.35 -26.35
C ALA A 348 2.44 2.61 -26.24
N GLY A 349 1.88 2.23 -27.39
CA GLY A 349 0.57 1.57 -27.50
C GLY A 349 -0.65 2.48 -27.26
N THR A 350 -0.44 3.78 -27.02
CA THR A 350 -1.55 4.75 -27.03
C THR A 350 -1.90 5.14 -28.48
N VAL A 351 -3.18 5.38 -28.74
CA VAL A 351 -3.65 5.86 -30.03
C VAL A 351 -3.45 7.38 -30.09
N THR A 352 -2.73 7.86 -31.10
CA THR A 352 -2.45 9.30 -31.27
C THR A 352 -3.75 10.10 -31.39
N GLY A 353 -3.88 11.17 -30.59
CA GLY A 353 -5.05 12.05 -30.57
C GLY A 353 -6.28 11.50 -29.85
N GLU A 354 -6.20 10.30 -29.27
CA GLU A 354 -7.31 9.71 -28.51
C GLU A 354 -7.57 10.42 -27.18
N SER A 355 -6.51 10.85 -26.49
CA SER A 355 -6.58 11.70 -25.29
C SER A 355 -7.31 13.01 -25.58
N ASP A 356 -6.86 13.75 -26.61
CA ASP A 356 -7.49 14.98 -27.09
C ASP A 356 -8.98 14.76 -27.41
N ARG A 357 -9.29 13.71 -28.17
CA ARG A 357 -10.66 13.35 -28.54
C ARG A 357 -11.54 13.11 -27.31
N ARG A 358 -11.03 12.40 -26.28
CA ARG A 358 -11.76 12.17 -25.02
C ARG A 358 -11.96 13.47 -24.24
N ALA A 359 -10.95 14.32 -24.18
CA ALA A 359 -11.03 15.62 -23.53
C ALA A 359 -12.06 16.53 -24.22
N GLU A 360 -12.07 16.60 -25.55
CA GLU A 360 -13.07 17.33 -26.34
C GLU A 360 -14.49 16.81 -26.12
N GLN A 361 -14.67 15.47 -26.13
CA GLN A 361 -15.96 14.86 -25.81
C GLN A 361 -16.43 15.25 -24.41
N ALA A 362 -15.56 15.15 -23.40
CA ALA A 362 -15.90 15.52 -22.04
C ALA A 362 -16.30 17.00 -21.92
N ARG A 363 -15.59 17.92 -22.59
CA ARG A 363 -15.96 19.35 -22.66
C ARG A 363 -17.32 19.56 -23.33
N ALA A 364 -17.64 18.76 -24.34
CA ALA A 364 -18.92 18.80 -25.04
C ALA A 364 -20.07 18.11 -24.28
N GLY A 365 -19.82 17.57 -23.08
CA GLY A 365 -20.82 16.79 -22.33
C GLY A 365 -21.09 15.40 -22.91
N GLN A 366 -20.16 14.89 -23.72
CA GLN A 366 -20.23 13.60 -24.42
C GLN A 366 -19.19 12.62 -23.86
N GLY A 367 -19.35 11.33 -24.19
CA GLY A 367 -18.45 10.27 -23.74
C GLY A 367 -18.78 9.74 -22.34
N VAL A 368 -18.00 8.76 -21.90
CA VAL A 368 -18.27 7.98 -20.68
C VAL A 368 -18.24 8.86 -19.43
N LEU A 369 -17.18 9.65 -19.24
CA LEU A 369 -17.02 10.49 -18.04
C LEU A 369 -18.12 11.54 -17.93
N ALA A 370 -18.43 12.26 -19.01
CA ALA A 370 -19.50 13.26 -18.99
C ALA A 370 -20.88 12.63 -18.76
N ARG A 371 -21.13 11.44 -19.34
CA ARG A 371 -22.40 10.73 -19.10
C ARG A 371 -22.52 10.29 -17.64
N LEU A 372 -21.47 9.68 -17.08
CA LEU A 372 -21.46 9.25 -15.68
C LEU A 372 -21.56 10.43 -14.72
N ALA A 373 -20.91 11.56 -15.01
CA ALA A 373 -21.04 12.78 -14.23
C ALA A 373 -22.48 13.31 -14.27
N ALA A 374 -23.10 13.36 -15.45
CA ALA A 374 -24.50 13.79 -15.59
C ALA A 374 -25.48 12.88 -14.85
N GLU A 375 -25.35 11.55 -14.99
CA GLU A 375 -26.17 10.57 -14.27
C GLU A 375 -26.00 10.69 -12.75
N SER A 376 -24.77 10.99 -12.31
CA SER A 376 -24.45 11.16 -10.91
C SER A 376 -24.70 12.59 -10.41
N GLY A 377 -25.29 13.49 -11.21
CA GLY A 377 -25.53 14.88 -10.81
C GLY A 377 -24.27 15.63 -10.36
N ALA A 378 -23.14 15.36 -11.00
CA ALA A 378 -21.86 16.01 -10.78
C ALA A 378 -21.54 16.98 -11.93
N SER A 379 -20.95 18.12 -11.61
CA SER A 379 -20.37 19.02 -12.62
C SER A 379 -19.04 18.46 -13.11
N LEU A 380 -18.70 18.66 -14.39
CA LEU A 380 -17.43 18.22 -14.97
C LEU A 380 -16.70 19.40 -15.59
N GLN A 381 -15.40 19.51 -15.32
CA GLN A 381 -14.49 20.49 -15.88
C GLN A 381 -13.23 19.77 -16.36
N VAL A 382 -12.89 19.95 -17.64
CA VAL A 382 -11.62 19.49 -18.20
C VAL A 382 -10.57 20.58 -18.00
N VAL A 383 -9.39 20.18 -17.55
CA VAL A 383 -8.28 21.06 -17.20
C VAL A 383 -7.06 20.64 -18.02
N ASP A 384 -6.61 21.49 -18.92
CA ASP A 384 -5.40 21.23 -19.69
C ASP A 384 -4.14 21.47 -18.85
N ALA A 385 -3.25 20.49 -18.90
CA ALA A 385 -1.94 20.51 -18.29
C ALA A 385 -0.84 20.58 -19.36
N PRO A 386 0.35 21.10 -19.04
CA PRO A 386 1.44 21.15 -20.01
C PRO A 386 1.85 19.74 -20.43
N ALA A 387 2.00 19.53 -21.74
CA ALA A 387 2.51 18.27 -22.28
C ALA A 387 3.94 18.00 -21.81
N ALA A 388 4.23 16.76 -21.46
CA ALA A 388 5.51 16.34 -20.93
C ALA A 388 6.44 15.79 -22.01
N ALA A 389 7.72 16.16 -21.94
CA ALA A 389 8.76 15.63 -22.81
C ALA A 389 9.14 14.17 -22.45
N PRO A 390 9.86 13.44 -23.32
CA PRO A 390 10.26 12.05 -23.06
C PRO A 390 11.18 11.90 -21.85
N ILE A 391 10.66 11.32 -20.76
CA ILE A 391 11.36 11.19 -19.47
C ILE A 391 12.63 10.32 -19.54
N GLU A 392 12.71 9.41 -20.51
CA GLU A 392 13.86 8.56 -20.77
C GLU A 392 15.05 9.32 -21.39
N HIS A 393 14.83 10.51 -21.93
CA HIS A 393 15.85 11.33 -22.59
C HIS A 393 16.20 12.61 -21.83
N GLY A 394 15.28 13.13 -21.02
CA GLY A 394 15.47 14.36 -20.26
C GLY A 394 14.33 14.61 -19.27
N PRO A 395 14.28 15.80 -18.65
CA PRO A 395 13.16 16.17 -17.79
C PRO A 395 11.85 16.23 -18.58
N ALA A 396 10.75 15.81 -17.95
CA ALA A 396 9.39 15.91 -18.48
C ALA A 396 8.95 17.38 -18.58
N LEU A 397 9.30 18.19 -17.60
CA LEU A 397 8.93 19.61 -17.51
C LEU A 397 10.08 20.45 -16.98
N ASP A 398 10.09 21.72 -17.36
CA ASP A 398 10.96 22.71 -16.74
C ASP A 398 10.45 23.06 -15.32
N PRO A 399 11.35 23.41 -14.37
CA PRO A 399 10.94 23.74 -12.99
C PRO A 399 9.90 24.86 -12.88
N GLU A 400 9.94 25.85 -13.77
CA GLU A 400 8.94 26.93 -13.83
C GLU A 400 7.56 26.42 -14.25
N GLN A 401 7.50 25.42 -15.14
CA GLN A 401 6.25 24.78 -15.55
C GLN A 401 5.66 23.96 -14.40
N VAL A 402 6.51 23.29 -13.61
CA VAL A 402 6.08 22.55 -12.41
C VAL A 402 5.46 23.50 -11.38
N ASP A 403 6.14 24.60 -11.03
CA ASP A 403 5.60 25.59 -10.09
C ASP A 403 4.29 26.20 -10.61
N SER A 404 4.22 26.53 -11.91
CA SER A 404 3.01 27.06 -12.54
C SER A 404 1.85 26.06 -12.51
N ALA A 405 2.11 24.78 -12.79
CA ALA A 405 1.11 23.70 -12.77
C ALA A 405 0.57 23.46 -11.35
N LEU A 406 1.45 23.42 -10.35
CA LEU A 406 1.06 23.30 -8.94
C LEU A 406 0.17 24.46 -8.48
N ARG A 407 0.56 25.71 -8.79
CA ARG A 407 -0.26 26.90 -8.49
C ARG A 407 -1.58 26.90 -9.24
N TYR A 408 -1.61 26.40 -10.48
CA TYR A 408 -2.85 26.31 -11.23
C TYR A 408 -3.81 25.29 -10.60
N GLY A 409 -3.32 24.11 -10.25
CA GLY A 409 -4.09 23.10 -9.53
C GLY A 409 -4.66 23.64 -8.21
N TRP A 410 -3.85 24.37 -7.45
CA TRP A 410 -4.29 25.00 -6.20
C TRP A 410 -5.47 25.96 -6.42
N ARG A 411 -5.37 26.85 -7.41
CA ARG A 411 -6.44 27.80 -7.74
C ARG A 411 -7.73 27.10 -8.15
N LEU A 412 -7.65 25.99 -8.88
CA LEU A 412 -8.85 25.22 -9.26
C LEU A 412 -9.60 24.67 -8.05
N ALA A 413 -8.86 24.23 -7.01
CA ALA A 413 -9.47 23.79 -5.76
C ALA A 413 -10.09 24.96 -4.96
N GLU A 414 -9.44 26.13 -4.96
CA GLU A 414 -10.01 27.36 -4.37
C GLU A 414 -11.31 27.76 -5.08
N GLU A 415 -11.31 27.80 -6.41
CA GLU A 415 -12.49 28.10 -7.23
C GLU A 415 -13.64 27.10 -6.98
N ALA A 416 -13.33 25.82 -6.77
CA ALA A 416 -14.33 24.82 -6.42
C ALA A 416 -14.90 25.04 -5.01
N ALA A 417 -14.04 25.31 -4.02
CA ALA A 417 -14.47 25.60 -2.65
C ALA A 417 -15.35 26.85 -2.59
N ASP A 418 -14.95 27.92 -3.29
CA ASP A 418 -15.70 29.19 -3.33
C ASP A 418 -17.04 29.05 -4.07
N ALA A 419 -17.14 28.10 -5.00
CA ALA A 419 -18.40 27.70 -5.64
C ALA A 419 -19.30 26.81 -4.76
N GLY A 420 -18.90 26.50 -3.52
CA GLY A 420 -19.66 25.65 -2.60
C GLY A 420 -19.67 24.17 -3.01
N VAL A 421 -18.65 23.70 -3.71
CA VAL A 421 -18.45 22.26 -3.97
C VAL A 421 -18.18 21.57 -2.62
N GLN A 422 -18.80 20.40 -2.43
CA GLN A 422 -18.70 19.62 -1.19
C GLN A 422 -17.78 18.40 -1.34
N LEU A 423 -17.50 17.97 -2.56
CA LEU A 423 -16.58 16.88 -2.89
C LEU A 423 -15.98 17.11 -4.29
N LEU A 424 -14.67 16.93 -4.40
CA LEU A 424 -13.99 16.83 -5.69
C LEU A 424 -13.84 15.38 -6.11
N VAL A 425 -13.92 15.12 -7.41
CA VAL A 425 -13.49 13.87 -8.02
C VAL A 425 -12.30 14.19 -8.90
N LEU A 426 -11.16 13.56 -8.63
CA LEU A 426 -9.95 13.74 -9.42
C LEU A 426 -9.90 12.66 -10.50
N ALA A 427 -9.95 13.12 -11.74
CA ALA A 427 -9.91 12.32 -12.95
C ALA A 427 -8.71 12.76 -13.79
N ALA A 428 -8.21 11.89 -14.65
CA ALA A 428 -7.11 12.24 -15.55
C ALA A 428 -7.23 11.48 -16.85
N CYS A 429 -6.94 12.12 -17.98
CA CYS A 429 -6.82 11.47 -19.28
C CYS A 429 -5.56 11.96 -19.98
N GLY A 430 -4.76 11.03 -20.49
CA GLY A 430 -3.49 11.41 -21.10
C GLY A 430 -2.74 10.23 -21.67
N ALA A 431 -2.17 10.41 -22.85
CA ALA A 431 -1.26 9.45 -23.44
C ALA A 431 -0.05 9.26 -22.52
N GLY A 432 0.19 8.04 -22.07
CA GLY A 432 1.33 7.69 -21.20
C GLY A 432 1.18 8.07 -19.72
N ALA A 433 0.06 8.67 -19.31
CA ALA A 433 -0.16 9.11 -17.93
C ALA A 433 -0.02 7.98 -16.90
N GLU A 434 -0.50 6.78 -17.22
CA GLU A 434 -0.33 5.59 -16.38
C GLU A 434 1.16 5.20 -16.20
N ALA A 435 1.93 5.22 -17.29
CA ALA A 435 3.33 4.83 -17.23
C ALA A 435 4.18 5.85 -16.45
N THR A 436 3.86 7.13 -16.59
CA THR A 436 4.42 8.20 -15.79
C THR A 436 4.03 8.07 -14.32
N ALA A 437 2.76 7.76 -14.01
CA ALA A 437 2.33 7.49 -12.63
C ALA A 437 3.11 6.32 -12.00
N ALA A 438 3.38 5.27 -12.77
CA ALA A 438 4.26 4.18 -12.36
C ALA A 438 5.71 4.63 -12.14
N ALA A 439 6.24 5.55 -12.96
CA ALA A 439 7.57 6.14 -12.75
C ALA A 439 7.67 6.94 -11.45
N VAL A 440 6.63 7.74 -11.15
CA VAL A 440 6.51 8.48 -9.89
C VAL A 440 6.46 7.51 -8.71
N LEU A 441 5.60 6.48 -8.78
CA LEU A 441 5.49 5.46 -7.73
C LEU A 441 6.81 4.70 -7.52
N ALA A 442 7.51 4.35 -8.59
CA ALA A 442 8.82 3.72 -8.50
C ALA A 442 9.85 4.62 -7.81
N ALA A 443 9.82 5.93 -8.08
CA ALA A 443 10.73 6.89 -7.47
C ALA A 443 10.42 7.19 -6.00
N THR A 444 9.15 7.21 -5.60
CA THR A 444 8.73 7.58 -4.23
C THR A 444 8.56 6.39 -3.30
N ALA A 445 8.17 5.23 -3.83
CA ALA A 445 7.88 4.02 -3.05
C ALA A 445 8.83 2.85 -3.34
N GLY A 446 9.82 3.02 -4.23
CA GLY A 446 10.80 1.98 -4.56
C GLY A 446 10.21 0.79 -5.33
N ALA A 447 9.08 1.01 -6.01
CA ALA A 447 8.41 -0.04 -6.78
C ALA A 447 9.19 -0.43 -8.04
N GLU A 448 9.20 -1.72 -8.36
CA GLU A 448 9.76 -2.22 -9.60
C GLU A 448 8.81 -1.94 -10.78
N PRO A 449 9.22 -1.23 -11.85
CA PRO A 449 8.31 -0.82 -12.93
C PRO A 449 7.48 -1.95 -13.55
N PRO A 450 8.04 -3.15 -13.83
CA PRO A 450 7.26 -4.26 -14.37
C PRO A 450 6.17 -4.80 -13.42
N ALA A 451 6.27 -4.51 -12.12
CA ALA A 451 5.29 -4.94 -11.12
C ALA A 451 4.11 -3.96 -10.98
N VAL A 452 4.29 -2.69 -11.39
CA VAL A 452 3.29 -1.62 -11.22
C VAL A 452 2.68 -1.10 -12.53
N LEU A 453 3.31 -1.35 -13.68
CA LEU A 453 2.76 -1.04 -14.99
C LEU A 453 1.69 -2.07 -15.38
N ALA A 454 0.46 -1.61 -15.68
CA ALA A 454 -0.55 -2.52 -16.21
C ALA A 454 -0.20 -2.93 -17.65
N ARG A 455 -0.77 -4.06 -18.09
CA ARG A 455 -0.57 -4.56 -19.45
C ARG A 455 -1.27 -3.63 -20.44
N VAL A 456 -0.60 -3.33 -21.55
CA VAL A 456 -1.19 -2.52 -22.60
C VAL A 456 -2.17 -3.39 -23.39
N VAL A 457 -3.40 -2.92 -23.55
CA VAL A 457 -4.45 -3.63 -24.30
C VAL A 457 -4.76 -2.82 -25.55
N THR A 458 -4.71 -3.49 -26.71
CA THR A 458 -5.08 -2.88 -28.00
C THR A 458 -6.58 -2.63 -28.09
N SER A 459 -7.02 -1.84 -29.08
CA SER A 459 -8.46 -1.67 -29.35
C SER A 459 -9.19 -2.98 -29.68
N GLY A 460 -8.46 -4.03 -30.07
CA GLY A 460 -9.00 -5.37 -30.30
C GLY A 460 -9.11 -6.25 -29.05
N GLY A 461 -8.67 -5.77 -27.88
CA GLY A 461 -8.67 -6.52 -26.62
C GLY A 461 -7.45 -7.45 -26.45
N GLU A 462 -6.49 -7.42 -27.37
CA GLU A 462 -5.25 -8.20 -27.28
C GLU A 462 -4.19 -7.48 -26.46
N ILE A 463 -3.35 -8.23 -25.74
CA ILE A 463 -2.22 -7.69 -24.98
C ILE A 463 -1.10 -7.28 -25.95
N ASP A 464 -0.69 -6.03 -25.90
CA ASP A 464 0.46 -5.49 -26.63
C ASP A 464 1.70 -5.51 -25.74
N ASP A 465 2.39 -6.65 -25.74
CA ASP A 465 3.64 -6.81 -24.99
C ASP A 465 4.77 -5.90 -25.50
N VAL A 466 4.77 -5.53 -26.78
CA VAL A 466 5.80 -4.65 -27.36
C VAL A 466 5.65 -3.24 -26.79
N ALA A 467 4.43 -2.72 -26.77
CA ALA A 467 4.13 -1.44 -26.13
C ALA A 467 4.43 -1.48 -24.63
N TRP A 468 4.04 -2.55 -23.95
CA TRP A 468 4.33 -2.72 -22.52
C TRP A 468 5.84 -2.74 -22.23
N MET A 469 6.61 -3.49 -23.01
CA MET A 469 8.08 -3.51 -22.90
C MET A 469 8.70 -2.14 -23.15
N ALA A 470 8.18 -1.38 -24.11
CA ALA A 470 8.63 -0.01 -24.38
C ALA A 470 8.33 0.94 -23.21
N ARG A 471 7.14 0.85 -22.58
CA ARG A 471 6.81 1.59 -21.36
C ARG A 471 7.76 1.24 -20.22
N CYS A 472 7.98 -0.05 -19.96
CA CYS A 472 8.91 -0.54 -18.96
C CYS A 472 10.35 -0.02 -19.18
N ALA A 473 10.82 -0.04 -20.43
CA ALA A 473 12.15 0.46 -20.78
C ALA A 473 12.28 1.96 -20.54
N ALA A 474 11.28 2.75 -20.95
CA ALA A 474 11.26 4.20 -20.75
C ALA A 474 11.31 4.57 -19.26
N VAL A 475 10.46 3.93 -18.44
CA VAL A 475 10.46 4.16 -16.98
C VAL A 475 11.80 3.75 -16.35
N ARG A 476 12.35 2.58 -16.73
CA ARG A 476 13.66 2.12 -16.24
C ARG A 476 14.79 3.10 -16.60
N ASP A 477 14.82 3.57 -17.84
CA ASP A 477 15.86 4.51 -18.30
C ASP A 477 15.74 5.86 -17.61
N ALA A 478 14.52 6.37 -17.41
CA ALA A 478 14.26 7.58 -16.65
C ALA A 478 14.71 7.46 -15.17
N LEU A 479 14.42 6.33 -14.52
CA LEU A 479 14.88 6.05 -13.14
C LEU A 479 16.40 5.92 -13.06
N HIS A 480 17.06 5.31 -14.04
CA HIS A 480 18.51 5.22 -14.10
C HIS A 480 19.15 6.60 -14.28
N ARG A 481 18.61 7.42 -15.18
CA ARG A 481 19.07 8.79 -15.45
C ARG A 481 18.98 9.66 -14.19
N THR A 482 17.88 9.54 -13.45
CA THR A 482 17.57 10.35 -12.26
C THR A 482 18.10 9.75 -10.95
N ARG A 483 18.86 8.64 -10.99
CA ARG A 483 19.32 7.93 -9.77
C ARG A 483 20.21 8.77 -8.84
N ARG A 484 20.77 9.88 -9.34
CA ARG A 484 21.57 10.84 -8.57
C ARG A 484 20.86 12.17 -8.34
N SER A 485 19.67 12.35 -8.91
CA SER A 485 18.86 13.54 -8.68
C SER A 485 18.22 13.48 -7.29
N SER A 486 17.87 14.65 -6.76
CA SER A 486 17.06 14.74 -5.54
C SER A 486 15.73 14.04 -5.76
N ARG A 487 15.23 13.38 -4.70
CA ARG A 487 13.89 12.76 -4.67
C ARG A 487 12.85 13.67 -4.02
N ASP A 488 13.11 14.98 -3.98
CA ASP A 488 12.07 15.93 -3.58
C ASP A 488 10.92 15.97 -4.60
N ALA A 489 9.74 16.37 -4.12
CA ALA A 489 8.50 16.39 -4.90
C ALA A 489 8.63 17.18 -6.21
N ALA A 490 9.27 18.36 -6.17
CA ALA A 490 9.42 19.22 -7.35
C ALA A 490 10.30 18.56 -8.42
N ASN A 491 11.43 17.95 -8.03
CA ASN A 491 12.29 17.24 -8.97
C ASN A 491 11.65 15.96 -9.49
N VAL A 492 10.90 15.21 -8.68
CA VAL A 492 10.16 14.03 -9.16
C VAL A 492 9.12 14.44 -10.21
N LEU A 493 8.37 15.52 -9.97
CA LEU A 493 7.43 16.06 -10.96
C LEU A 493 8.12 16.53 -12.24
N ALA A 494 9.24 17.26 -12.13
CA ALA A 494 9.99 17.77 -13.27
C ALA A 494 10.64 16.65 -14.10
N GLU A 495 11.15 15.62 -13.44
CA GLU A 495 11.98 14.60 -14.08
C GLU A 495 11.22 13.37 -14.56
N LEU A 496 10.19 12.95 -13.81
CA LEU A 496 9.50 11.67 -13.99
C LEU A 496 7.99 11.79 -14.07
N GLY A 497 7.43 12.85 -13.51
CA GLY A 497 6.00 13.15 -13.56
C GLY A 497 5.63 13.83 -14.87
N GLY A 498 4.84 14.88 -14.78
CA GLY A 498 4.44 15.70 -15.91
C GLY A 498 3.40 16.71 -15.46
N GLY A 499 2.80 17.40 -16.45
CA GLY A 499 1.85 18.47 -16.16
C GLY A 499 0.61 17.98 -15.44
N ASP A 500 0.10 16.82 -15.85
CA ASP A 500 -1.09 16.20 -15.30
C ASP A 500 -0.93 15.89 -13.81
N ILE A 501 0.16 15.22 -13.42
CA ILE A 501 0.45 14.89 -12.02
C ILE A 501 0.73 16.18 -11.23
N ALA A 502 1.43 17.17 -11.81
CA ALA A 502 1.70 18.44 -11.13
C ALA A 502 0.42 19.25 -10.86
N VAL A 503 -0.48 19.36 -11.84
CA VAL A 503 -1.79 20.01 -11.66
C VAL A 503 -2.63 19.24 -10.64
N ALA A 504 -2.69 17.91 -10.75
CA ALA A 504 -3.41 17.06 -9.80
C ALA A 504 -2.89 17.21 -8.37
N THR A 505 -1.56 17.26 -8.16
CA THR A 505 -0.95 17.52 -6.86
C THR A 505 -1.35 18.89 -6.33
N GLY A 506 -1.34 19.92 -7.18
CA GLY A 506 -1.81 21.26 -6.82
C GLY A 506 -3.28 21.26 -6.36
N ILE A 507 -4.15 20.51 -7.06
CA ILE A 507 -5.56 20.34 -6.69
C ILE A 507 -5.67 19.72 -5.31
N LEU A 508 -4.94 18.64 -5.00
CA LEU A 508 -5.00 17.98 -3.70
C LEU A 508 -4.54 18.91 -2.56
N LEU A 509 -3.45 19.65 -2.77
CA LEU A 509 -2.94 20.60 -1.78
C LEU A 509 -3.92 21.76 -1.54
N GLY A 510 -4.46 22.34 -2.61
CA GLY A 510 -5.46 23.41 -2.51
C GLY A 510 -6.76 22.91 -1.87
N ALA A 511 -7.21 21.70 -2.21
CA ALA A 511 -8.40 21.08 -1.61
C ALA A 511 -8.22 20.86 -0.11
N THR A 512 -7.06 20.36 0.29
CA THR A 512 -6.66 20.21 1.70
C THR A 512 -6.69 21.56 2.41
N ALA A 513 -6.07 22.60 1.84
CA ALA A 513 -6.05 23.95 2.41
C ALA A 513 -7.47 24.56 2.57
N ARG A 514 -8.39 24.21 1.67
CA ARG A 514 -9.79 24.64 1.68
C ARG A 514 -10.75 23.69 2.39
N ARG A 515 -10.24 22.62 3.03
CA ARG A 515 -11.04 21.61 3.74
C ARG A 515 -12.08 20.94 2.83
N LEU A 516 -11.68 20.62 1.61
CA LEU A 516 -12.51 20.02 0.58
C LEU A 516 -12.09 18.56 0.38
N PRO A 517 -12.95 17.57 0.68
CA PRO A 517 -12.61 16.18 0.43
C PRO A 517 -12.45 15.89 -1.07
N VAL A 518 -11.56 14.95 -1.40
CA VAL A 518 -11.26 14.51 -2.76
C VAL A 518 -11.43 13.00 -2.87
N LEU A 519 -12.22 12.56 -3.85
CA LEU A 519 -12.31 11.17 -4.27
C LEU A 519 -11.28 10.93 -5.37
N LEU A 520 -10.28 10.10 -5.08
CA LEU A 520 -9.21 9.70 -5.99
C LEU A 520 -9.69 8.55 -6.87
N ASP A 521 -9.21 8.56 -8.12
CA ASP A 521 -9.34 7.45 -9.05
C ASP A 521 -8.07 7.32 -9.90
N GLY A 522 -7.76 6.07 -10.24
CA GLY A 522 -6.72 5.71 -11.18
C GLY A 522 -5.28 6.08 -10.78
N PRO A 523 -4.32 5.77 -11.67
CA PRO A 523 -2.88 5.91 -11.42
C PRO A 523 -2.44 7.36 -11.16
N VAL A 524 -2.96 8.32 -11.93
CA VAL A 524 -2.59 9.75 -11.78
C VAL A 524 -3.07 10.28 -10.43
N GLY A 525 -4.28 9.91 -10.00
CA GLY A 525 -4.84 10.32 -8.71
C GLY A 525 -3.94 9.89 -7.56
N VAL A 526 -3.57 8.60 -7.50
CA VAL A 526 -2.69 8.10 -6.43
C VAL A 526 -1.24 8.59 -6.53
N ALA A 527 -0.70 8.77 -7.74
CA ALA A 527 0.64 9.32 -7.93
C ALA A 527 0.71 10.77 -7.44
N SER A 528 -0.31 11.57 -7.76
CA SER A 528 -0.42 12.94 -7.26
C SER A 528 -0.57 13.01 -5.74
N ALA A 529 -1.23 12.01 -5.14
CA ALA A 529 -1.39 11.88 -3.69
C ALA A 529 -0.08 11.49 -2.97
N LEU A 530 0.78 10.69 -3.59
CA LEU A 530 2.12 10.40 -3.06
C LEU A 530 2.98 11.67 -3.03
N ILE A 531 2.96 12.45 -4.11
CA ILE A 531 3.66 13.73 -4.16
C ILE A 531 3.07 14.74 -3.17
N SER A 532 1.74 14.81 -3.05
CA SER A 532 1.10 15.73 -2.10
C SER A 532 1.40 15.36 -0.65
N ARG A 533 1.49 14.06 -0.31
CA ARG A 533 1.94 13.57 1.01
C ARG A 533 3.35 14.07 1.34
N ASP A 534 4.26 14.03 0.38
CA ASP A 534 5.65 14.46 0.58
C ASP A 534 5.77 15.99 0.75
N LEU A 535 4.83 16.75 0.16
CA LEU A 535 4.74 18.21 0.33
C LEU A 535 4.02 18.62 1.62
N ALA A 536 2.90 17.97 1.92
CA ALA A 536 2.04 18.21 3.07
C ALA A 536 1.39 16.88 3.51
N GLY A 537 1.91 16.27 4.58
CA GLY A 537 1.48 14.96 5.04
C GLY A 537 -0.02 14.86 5.35
N GLN A 538 -0.67 15.98 5.66
CA GLN A 538 -2.10 16.07 5.96
C GLN A 538 -2.99 15.81 4.73
N ALA A 539 -2.48 16.01 3.51
CA ALA A 539 -3.27 15.92 2.28
C ALA A 539 -3.93 14.54 2.09
N ARG A 540 -3.26 13.47 2.51
CA ARG A 540 -3.81 12.09 2.42
C ARG A 540 -5.11 11.92 3.20
N HIS A 541 -5.30 12.65 4.30
CA HIS A 541 -6.49 12.54 5.16
C HIS A 541 -7.72 13.21 4.55
N TRP A 542 -7.54 14.03 3.51
CA TRP A 542 -8.63 14.61 2.72
C TRP A 542 -8.94 13.79 1.47
N CYS A 543 -8.26 12.67 1.28
CA CYS A 543 -8.44 11.80 0.13
C CYS A 543 -9.20 10.53 0.51
N LEU A 544 -10.06 10.08 -0.39
CA LEU A 544 -10.73 8.78 -0.32
C LEU A 544 -10.48 8.06 -1.64
N LEU A 545 -10.19 6.76 -1.61
CA LEU A 545 -9.99 5.96 -2.82
C LEU A 545 -11.23 5.13 -3.12
N ALA A 546 -11.80 5.30 -4.32
CA ALA A 546 -13.07 4.66 -4.68
C ALA A 546 -12.94 3.14 -4.88
N ASP A 547 -12.05 2.73 -5.79
CA ASP A 547 -11.74 1.33 -6.11
C ASP A 547 -10.30 1.28 -6.63
N ASP A 548 -9.60 0.16 -6.43
CA ASP A 548 -8.24 0.00 -6.97
C ASP A 548 -8.24 -0.42 -8.45
N GLY A 549 -9.40 -0.81 -8.99
CA GLY A 549 -9.59 -1.26 -10.37
C GLY A 549 -8.85 -2.56 -10.71
N GLY A 550 -8.26 -3.24 -9.73
CA GLY A 550 -7.24 -4.27 -9.98
C GLY A 550 -5.94 -3.73 -10.56
N HIS A 551 -5.75 -2.40 -10.62
CA HIS A 551 -4.57 -1.77 -11.19
C HIS A 551 -3.40 -1.85 -10.21
N PRO A 552 -2.25 -2.44 -10.60
CA PRO A 552 -1.16 -2.73 -9.67
C PRO A 552 -0.53 -1.48 -9.06
N ALA A 553 -0.33 -0.41 -9.84
CA ALA A 553 0.12 0.87 -9.30
C ALA A 553 -0.85 1.48 -8.28
N VAL A 554 -2.16 1.42 -8.53
CA VAL A 554 -3.17 2.00 -7.65
C VAL A 554 -3.19 1.28 -6.31
N ARG A 555 -3.19 -0.05 -6.33
CA ARG A 555 -3.15 -0.87 -5.12
C ARG A 555 -1.90 -0.62 -4.27
N LEU A 556 -0.71 -0.65 -4.88
CA LEU A 556 0.53 -0.40 -4.14
C LEU A 556 0.58 1.04 -3.59
N ALA A 557 0.14 2.03 -4.36
CA ALA A 557 0.10 3.41 -3.90
C ALA A 557 -0.91 3.60 -2.76
N ALA A 558 -2.05 2.91 -2.81
CA ALA A 558 -3.06 2.90 -1.75
C ALA A 558 -2.47 2.38 -0.43
N ASP A 559 -1.74 1.26 -0.49
CA ASP A 559 -1.02 0.70 0.68
C ASP A 559 -0.01 1.71 1.26
N VAL A 560 0.77 2.37 0.39
CA VAL A 560 1.77 3.37 0.80
C VAL A 560 1.14 4.65 1.38
N LEU A 561 -0.05 5.02 0.92
CA LEU A 561 -0.81 6.17 1.41
C LEU A 561 -1.63 5.84 2.66
N GLY A 562 -1.83 4.56 2.98
CA GLY A 562 -2.76 4.11 4.02
C GLY A 562 -4.22 4.39 3.65
N LEU A 563 -4.56 4.26 2.37
CA LEU A 563 -5.92 4.43 1.85
C LEU A 563 -6.52 3.06 1.54
N ASP A 564 -7.52 2.65 2.30
CA ASP A 564 -8.29 1.45 1.97
C ASP A 564 -9.30 1.76 0.85
N PRO A 565 -9.30 1.03 -0.28
CA PRO A 565 -10.32 1.21 -1.32
C PRO A 565 -11.73 0.90 -0.77
N LEU A 566 -12.71 1.77 -1.04
CA LEU A 566 -14.09 1.59 -0.56
C LEU A 566 -14.73 0.31 -1.09
N THR A 567 -14.41 -0.06 -2.34
CA THR A 567 -14.85 -1.29 -2.95
C THR A 567 -13.70 -2.07 -3.57
N GLN A 568 -13.95 -3.36 -3.80
CA GLN A 568 -13.07 -4.25 -4.55
C GLN A 568 -13.84 -4.85 -5.74
N LEU A 569 -14.60 -4.01 -6.43
CA LEU A 569 -15.35 -4.40 -7.62
C LEU A 569 -14.43 -4.63 -8.82
N ARG A 570 -13.18 -4.16 -8.74
CA ARG A 570 -12.17 -4.21 -9.81
C ARG A 570 -12.72 -3.56 -11.07
N LEU A 571 -13.27 -2.36 -10.88
CA LEU A 571 -13.75 -1.56 -12.00
C LEU A 571 -12.53 -1.04 -12.75
N ASP A 572 -12.31 -1.53 -13.96
CA ASP A 572 -11.25 -1.04 -14.84
C ASP A 572 -11.85 -0.08 -15.89
N LEU A 573 -12.73 0.82 -15.43
CA LEU A 573 -13.28 1.89 -16.27
C LEU A 573 -12.30 3.07 -16.37
N GLY A 574 -11.41 3.19 -15.38
CA GLY A 574 -10.29 4.12 -15.32
C GLY A 574 -10.67 5.59 -15.14
N GLU A 575 -9.64 6.43 -14.94
CA GLU A 575 -9.65 7.87 -15.25
C GLU A 575 -10.80 8.71 -14.64
N GLY A 576 -11.37 8.32 -13.49
CA GLY A 576 -12.47 9.01 -12.81
C GLY A 576 -13.84 8.33 -12.93
N ALA A 577 -13.97 7.34 -13.81
CA ALA A 577 -15.22 6.63 -14.04
C ALA A 577 -15.59 5.70 -12.88
N ASN A 578 -14.61 5.13 -12.16
CA ASN A 578 -14.87 4.28 -11.00
C ASN A 578 -15.47 5.10 -9.86
N ALA A 579 -14.85 6.25 -9.59
CA ALA A 579 -15.33 7.21 -8.60
C ALA A 579 -16.76 7.68 -8.89
N LEU A 580 -17.05 8.01 -10.16
CA LEU A 580 -18.40 8.43 -10.57
C LEU A 580 -19.44 7.31 -10.47
N THR A 581 -19.07 6.08 -10.83
CA THR A 581 -19.96 4.92 -10.76
C THR A 581 -20.38 4.63 -9.32
N LEU A 582 -19.48 4.84 -8.36
CA LEU A 582 -19.72 4.59 -6.94
C LEU A 582 -20.42 5.75 -6.22
N LEU A 583 -20.36 6.98 -6.77
CA LEU A 583 -20.91 8.17 -6.12
C LEU A 583 -22.39 8.04 -5.68
N PRO A 584 -23.32 7.45 -6.47
CA PRO A 584 -24.70 7.23 -6.02
C PRO A 584 -24.81 6.32 -4.79
N LEU A 585 -23.96 5.29 -4.68
CA LEU A 585 -23.90 4.39 -3.54
C LEU A 585 -23.42 5.14 -2.29
N LEU A 586 -22.34 5.93 -2.43
CA LEU A 586 -21.79 6.72 -1.33
C LEU A 586 -22.81 7.72 -0.78
N ARG A 587 -23.54 8.41 -1.66
CA ARG A 587 -24.63 9.32 -1.27
C ARG A 587 -25.77 8.61 -0.55
N SER A 588 -26.11 7.40 -0.99
CA SER A 588 -27.14 6.58 -0.36
C SER A 588 -26.74 6.16 1.05
N ALA A 589 -25.48 5.75 1.24
CA ALA A 589 -24.93 5.41 2.54
C ALA A 589 -24.98 6.61 3.51
N LEU A 590 -24.54 7.79 3.06
CA LEU A 590 -24.62 9.01 3.86
C LEU A 590 -26.07 9.39 4.20
N ALA A 591 -26.99 9.27 3.23
CA ALA A 591 -28.39 9.61 3.42
C ALA A 591 -29.06 8.68 4.46
N LEU A 592 -28.77 7.38 4.39
CA LEU A 592 -29.25 6.39 5.35
C LEU A 592 -28.69 6.67 6.75
N SER A 593 -27.38 6.93 6.86
CA SER A 593 -26.73 7.24 8.15
C SER A 593 -27.31 8.48 8.84
N ALA A 594 -27.69 9.49 8.05
CA ALA A 594 -28.26 10.73 8.55
C ALA A 594 -29.76 10.61 8.90
N ALA A 595 -30.51 9.77 8.18
CA ALA A 595 -31.96 9.67 8.30
C ALA A 595 -32.43 8.65 9.35
N LEU A 596 -31.65 7.59 9.60
CA LEU A 596 -32.06 6.53 10.51
C LEU A 596 -32.02 6.99 11.98
N PRO A 597 -33.09 6.73 12.75
CA PRO A 597 -33.10 7.03 14.17
C PRO A 597 -32.15 6.09 14.91
N THR A 598 -31.50 6.61 15.95
CA THR A 598 -30.83 5.77 16.94
C THR A 598 -31.88 5.15 17.84
N ARG A 599 -31.69 3.89 18.25
CA ARG A 599 -32.53 3.25 19.25
C ARG A 599 -32.53 4.15 20.49
N PRO A 600 -33.69 4.54 21.02
CA PRO A 600 -33.72 5.30 22.26
C PRO A 600 -33.01 4.48 23.33
N GLU A 601 -32.06 5.09 24.05
CA GLU A 601 -31.61 4.56 25.34
C GLU A 601 -32.84 4.57 26.26
N GLY A 602 -33.55 3.45 26.31
CA GLY A 602 -34.83 3.31 26.98
C GLY A 602 -34.77 2.18 27.98
N ASP A 603 -34.56 2.57 29.24
CA ASP A 603 -35.30 2.11 30.42
C ASP A 603 -35.69 0.62 30.43
N ASP A 604 -34.91 -0.20 31.12
CA ASP A 604 -35.29 -1.57 31.55
C ASP A 604 -36.41 -1.53 32.63
N SER A 605 -37.38 -0.63 32.49
CA SER A 605 -38.54 -0.53 33.37
C SER A 605 -39.84 -0.81 32.62
N GLU A 606 -40.27 -2.07 32.81
CA GLU A 606 -41.64 -2.59 32.88
C GLU A 606 -42.37 -3.06 31.60
N GLY A 607 -42.61 -4.38 31.54
CA GLY A 607 -44.00 -4.88 31.53
C GLY A 607 -44.33 -6.02 30.55
N GLY A 608 -44.34 -7.26 31.05
CA GLY A 608 -44.95 -8.40 30.35
C GLY A 608 -44.74 -9.74 31.06
N GLU A 609 -45.34 -9.92 32.24
CA GLU A 609 -45.49 -11.22 32.91
C GLU A 609 -46.04 -12.28 31.95
N VAL A 610 -45.30 -13.38 31.81
CA VAL A 610 -45.87 -14.69 31.46
C VAL A 610 -45.22 -15.72 32.38
N ASP A 611 -45.95 -16.12 33.42
CA ASP A 611 -45.59 -17.22 34.33
C ASP A 611 -45.30 -18.51 33.56
N PRO A 612 -44.14 -19.17 33.75
CA PRO A 612 -43.98 -20.58 33.45
C PRO A 612 -44.44 -21.39 34.67
N VAL A 613 -45.44 -22.24 34.44
CA VAL A 613 -45.92 -23.26 35.37
C VAL A 613 -44.77 -24.13 35.88
N GLU A 614 -44.71 -24.29 37.21
CA GLU A 614 -43.82 -25.18 37.95
C GLU A 614 -43.90 -26.65 37.47
N GLU A 615 -42.76 -27.24 37.11
CA GLU A 615 -42.52 -28.67 37.30
C GLU A 615 -41.44 -28.83 38.37
N ALA A 616 -41.85 -29.40 39.50
CA ALA A 616 -41.06 -29.60 40.70
C ALA A 616 -40.08 -30.78 40.57
N GLU A 617 -38.82 -30.56 40.94
CA GLU A 617 -37.92 -31.60 41.48
C GLU A 617 -37.28 -31.11 42.79
N PRO A 618 -37.03 -32.00 43.78
CA PRO A 618 -36.92 -31.63 45.18
C PRO A 618 -35.49 -31.34 45.69
N ASP A 619 -35.47 -30.60 46.80
CA ASP A 619 -34.36 -30.09 47.61
C ASP A 619 -33.15 -31.01 47.81
N PHE A 620 -31.95 -30.44 47.65
CA PHE A 620 -30.74 -30.86 48.33
C PHE A 620 -30.08 -29.67 49.04
N HIS A 621 -30.08 -29.73 50.37
CA HIS A 621 -29.43 -28.79 51.28
C HIS A 621 -27.97 -29.20 51.54
N GLU A 622 -27.04 -28.25 51.46
CA GLU A 622 -25.71 -28.37 52.06
C GLU A 622 -25.52 -27.28 53.13
N PRO A 623 -25.07 -27.62 54.36
CA PRO A 623 -25.17 -26.75 55.54
C PRO A 623 -24.06 -25.69 55.68
N GLU A 624 -24.42 -24.53 56.23
CA GLU A 624 -23.52 -23.41 56.57
C GLU A 624 -22.52 -23.75 57.70
N PRO A 625 -21.27 -23.28 57.62
CA PRO A 625 -20.34 -23.31 58.75
C PRO A 625 -20.55 -22.13 59.72
N GLU A 626 -20.83 -22.44 60.99
CA GLU A 626 -20.86 -21.49 62.11
C GLU A 626 -19.44 -20.99 62.49
N GLY A 627 -19.23 -19.67 62.53
CA GLY A 627 -18.07 -19.07 63.18
C GLY A 627 -17.84 -17.59 62.84
N PRO A 628 -17.59 -16.69 63.82
CA PRO A 628 -17.61 -15.25 63.58
C PRO A 628 -16.25 -14.75 63.05
N GLY A 629 -16.23 -14.32 61.79
CA GLY A 629 -15.11 -13.62 61.17
C GLY A 629 -15.38 -12.11 61.09
N PRO A 630 -14.49 -11.23 61.58
CA PRO A 630 -14.78 -9.81 61.75
C PRO A 630 -14.38 -9.02 60.51
N THR A 631 -15.16 -7.99 60.15
CA THR A 631 -14.67 -6.60 60.02
C THR A 631 -15.82 -5.67 59.65
N THR A 632 -16.26 -4.91 60.64
CA THR A 632 -17.04 -3.69 60.48
C THR A 632 -16.14 -2.54 60.03
N THR A 633 -16.71 -1.66 59.22
CA THR A 633 -16.19 -0.35 58.85
C THR A 633 -16.11 0.59 60.06
N THR A 634 -14.98 1.25 60.28
CA THR A 634 -14.90 2.59 60.93
C THR A 634 -13.54 3.24 60.64
N PRO A 635 -13.47 4.51 60.19
CA PRO A 635 -12.27 5.32 60.28
C PRO A 635 -12.25 6.05 61.63
N ALA A 636 -11.21 5.81 62.45
CA ALA A 636 -10.97 6.54 63.68
C ALA A 636 -10.04 7.73 63.42
N ALA A 637 -10.51 8.90 63.84
CA ALA A 637 -9.70 10.10 64.05
C ALA A 637 -8.84 9.94 65.32
N GLU A 638 -7.69 10.61 65.36
CA GLU A 638 -6.90 10.80 66.58
C GLU A 638 -6.08 12.11 66.46
N PRO A 639 -5.60 12.71 67.56
CA PRO A 639 -6.34 13.69 68.35
C PRO A 639 -5.71 15.09 68.33
N ALA A 640 -6.41 16.06 68.94
CA ALA A 640 -5.93 17.43 69.14
C ALA A 640 -5.11 17.61 70.42
N GLU A 641 -4.29 18.67 70.39
CA GLU A 641 -3.52 19.39 71.44
C GLU A 641 -2.00 19.29 71.21
N THR A 642 -1.18 20.36 71.13
CA THR A 642 -1.32 21.78 71.48
C THR A 642 -0.16 22.58 70.84
N SER A 643 -0.39 23.88 70.63
CA SER A 643 0.57 25.00 70.80
C SER A 643 1.61 25.37 69.71
N ALA A 644 1.43 26.63 69.26
CA ALA A 644 2.44 27.68 69.04
C ALA A 644 3.29 27.75 67.75
N ALA A 645 2.88 28.71 66.91
CA ALA A 645 3.64 29.93 66.57
C ALA A 645 4.77 29.91 65.51
N ARG A 646 4.70 30.99 64.70
CA ARG A 646 5.73 31.67 63.87
C ARG A 646 6.03 31.01 62.52
N ALA A 647 5.63 31.66 61.41
CA ALA A 647 6.19 32.87 60.78
C ALA A 647 7.37 32.53 59.86
N GLY A 648 7.25 32.94 58.60
CA GLY A 648 8.25 32.79 57.55
C GLY A 648 7.58 32.73 56.20
#